data_AF-A0AAV6VAG7-F1
#
_entry.id   AF-A0AAV6VAG7-F1
#
_cell.length_a   1.000
_cell.length_b   1.000
_cell.length_c   1.000
_cell.angle_alpha   90.00
_cell.angle_beta   90.00
_cell.angle_gamma   90.00
#
_symmetry.space_group_name_H-M   'P 1'
#
loop_
_entity.id
_entity.type
_entity.pdbx_description
1 polymer ?
#
loop_
_entity_poly.entity_id
_entity_poly.type
_entity_poly.pdbx_seq_one_letter_code
_entity_poly.pdbx_strand_id
1 'polypeptide(L)'
;MTIEDPAFKGAGTSSGLAIWRIEDFEVKQVPENEYGNFYNGDSYIVLNTKESKSGRRDWDIHFWLGEETSQDEAGVAAIKSVELDDLLGGRPVQHREVQNYESALFLSYFKKGIRYLKGGVKSGFNHVVDSNVKRLLRVKGRRNVRLHEMPLDVTSMNNGDCFILESGNSVFIYTGSQSGRMERIKAIQAANAIRDDVHCGRSQVKIIDANSSNSEVQEYFDELGGGSPDAVADGSDEVDDAAFEANFESKVALYKVSEDDSGELQVELVSEKPLKQECLESDVNGKDCFLLDGGINGLFVWIGKGSSTNERIGAMNLAVKYIEKKGYPKWLNVKRIVEGAEPPIFKSYFAIWAEPVHLPTHEQEQTQVDAPRPIYRANAPSFMPDDGSGDVEIWRVNNFDLVPIEEAQKGIFFGGDSYIIKYSYNQEGDRAVLYFWQGLLSSLDEKAASAMLTVKMDNEMGGKAIQVRVVHGQEPEHFLRIFQGKLVILMGGHASGFKNIHDYDDFDTDGTRLFQVRGTNDYNTRAEQLSETSSSLNSNDVFILETPSVTYLWIGQDSNLTEQGLGRNLTAVVSPGCEVLEIKEGEEPEEFWSALGGKEDYPRTRQLPLRPTLVPRLFKISDQSGRVVMDEICNFVQEDLSEDDVMILDSGEVIYIWIGQGATQEEKDASLKMTEDYLNSEPSDRTTANTTVITVKQGAESNDFRLFFGHWNDQLWEDLSKLVN
;
A
#
# COMPACT_ATOMS: atom_id res chain seq x y z
N MET A 1 -24.92 -20.88 -26.18
CA MET A 1 -25.08 -19.66 -27.00
C MET A 1 -25.58 -18.59 -26.07
N THR A 2 -24.67 -17.79 -25.52
CA THR A 2 -25.01 -16.59 -24.76
C THR A 2 -25.73 -15.65 -25.71
N ILE A 3 -26.92 -15.18 -25.31
CA ILE A 3 -27.68 -14.20 -26.08
C ILE A 3 -26.93 -12.87 -25.90
N GLU A 4 -26.16 -12.47 -26.90
CA GLU A 4 -25.43 -11.20 -26.89
C GLU A 4 -26.44 -10.04 -26.96
N ASP A 5 -26.40 -9.15 -25.96
CA ASP A 5 -27.19 -7.93 -25.99
C ASP A 5 -26.68 -7.03 -27.14
N PRO A 6 -27.55 -6.61 -28.09
CA PRO A 6 -27.14 -5.77 -29.21
C PRO A 6 -26.40 -4.49 -28.80
N ALA A 7 -26.65 -3.98 -27.61
CA ALA A 7 -26.02 -2.78 -27.07
C ALA A 7 -24.51 -2.93 -26.82
N PHE A 8 -24.01 -4.16 -26.62
CA PHE A 8 -22.60 -4.43 -26.39
C PHE A 8 -21.80 -4.77 -27.64
N LYS A 9 -22.44 -4.75 -28.82
CA LYS A 9 -21.78 -5.10 -30.06
C LYS A 9 -20.56 -4.20 -30.33
N GLY A 10 -19.38 -4.81 -30.32
CA GLY A 10 -18.10 -4.09 -30.54
C GLY A 10 -17.54 -3.39 -29.30
N ALA A 11 -18.16 -3.54 -28.14
CA ALA A 11 -17.62 -3.06 -26.87
C ALA A 11 -16.23 -3.65 -26.60
N GLY A 12 -15.33 -2.86 -26.02
CA GLY A 12 -13.98 -3.32 -25.65
C GLY A 12 -13.00 -3.51 -26.81
N THR A 13 -13.39 -3.18 -28.05
CA THR A 13 -12.53 -3.36 -29.24
C THR A 13 -11.56 -2.21 -29.49
N SER A 14 -11.79 -1.04 -28.89
CA SER A 14 -10.94 0.15 -28.99
C SER A 14 -10.70 0.74 -27.60
N SER A 15 -9.54 1.37 -27.42
CA SER A 15 -9.17 2.02 -26.16
C SER A 15 -10.08 3.19 -25.85
N GLY A 16 -10.50 3.33 -24.59
CA GLY A 16 -11.38 4.40 -24.14
C GLY A 16 -12.52 3.94 -23.23
N LEU A 17 -13.41 4.87 -22.92
CA LEU A 17 -14.55 4.69 -22.04
C LEU A 17 -15.82 4.45 -22.88
N ALA A 18 -16.66 3.51 -22.46
CA ALA A 18 -18.00 3.32 -22.98
C ALA A 18 -18.99 3.23 -21.81
N ILE A 19 -20.09 3.98 -21.87
CA ILE A 19 -21.09 4.05 -20.81
C ILE A 19 -22.46 3.67 -21.36
N TRP A 20 -23.19 2.85 -20.61
CA TRP A 20 -24.57 2.51 -20.84
C TRP A 20 -25.42 2.78 -19.60
N ARG A 21 -26.67 3.16 -19.81
CA ARG A 21 -27.70 3.36 -18.80
C ARG A 21 -28.71 2.22 -18.90
N ILE A 22 -29.18 1.74 -17.75
CA ILE A 22 -30.28 0.79 -17.70
C ILE A 22 -31.59 1.55 -17.83
N GLU A 23 -32.39 1.22 -18.83
CA GLU A 23 -33.71 1.82 -19.06
C GLU A 23 -34.71 0.71 -19.40
N ASP A 24 -35.77 0.56 -18.61
CA ASP A 24 -36.85 -0.43 -18.84
C ASP A 24 -36.33 -1.87 -19.06
N PHE A 25 -35.37 -2.33 -18.24
CA PHE A 25 -34.67 -3.63 -18.36
C PHE A 25 -33.75 -3.77 -19.59
N GLU A 26 -33.56 -2.71 -20.39
CA GLU A 26 -32.67 -2.70 -21.55
C GLU A 26 -31.40 -1.87 -21.29
N VAL A 27 -30.32 -2.23 -21.97
CA VAL A 27 -29.05 -1.49 -21.92
C VAL A 27 -29.02 -0.47 -23.06
N LYS A 28 -28.91 0.82 -22.74
CA LYS A 28 -28.83 1.89 -23.75
C LYS A 28 -27.53 2.68 -23.66
N GLN A 29 -26.87 2.87 -24.79
CA GLN A 29 -25.60 3.59 -24.84
C GLN A 29 -25.81 5.07 -24.52
N VAL A 30 -24.98 5.60 -23.60
CA VAL A 30 -24.96 7.02 -23.25
C VAL A 30 -24.10 7.77 -24.28
N PRO A 31 -24.54 8.94 -24.79
CA PRO A 31 -23.74 9.78 -25.66
C PRO A 31 -22.45 10.27 -24.97
N GLU A 32 -21.31 10.30 -25.69
CA GLU A 32 -20.01 10.71 -25.13
C GLU A 32 -20.02 12.12 -24.52
N ASN A 33 -20.79 13.05 -25.08
CA ASN A 33 -20.92 14.41 -24.56
C ASN A 33 -21.66 14.48 -23.20
N GLU A 34 -22.30 13.39 -22.79
CA GLU A 34 -23.01 13.28 -21.51
C GLU A 34 -22.22 12.49 -20.47
N TYR A 35 -21.02 12.01 -20.80
CA TYR A 35 -20.18 11.27 -19.85
C TYR A 35 -19.87 12.10 -18.61
N GLY A 36 -20.02 11.46 -17.45
CA GLY A 36 -19.88 12.10 -16.14
C GLY A 36 -21.21 12.60 -15.56
N ASN A 37 -22.32 12.54 -16.28
CA ASN A 37 -23.64 12.80 -15.71
C ASN A 37 -24.32 11.47 -15.34
N PHE A 38 -24.70 11.32 -14.08
CA PHE A 38 -25.39 10.13 -13.58
C PHE A 38 -26.67 10.55 -12.88
N TYR A 39 -27.78 9.93 -13.25
CA TYR A 39 -29.07 10.12 -12.59
C TYR A 39 -29.14 9.25 -11.33
N ASN A 40 -29.51 9.85 -10.19
CA ASN A 40 -29.54 9.16 -8.91
C ASN A 40 -30.60 8.06 -8.82
N GLY A 41 -31.63 8.12 -9.67
CA GLY A 41 -32.68 7.10 -9.76
C GLY A 41 -32.34 5.90 -10.64
N ASP A 42 -31.15 5.83 -11.25
CA ASP A 42 -30.82 4.81 -12.26
C ASP A 42 -29.57 4.00 -11.94
N SER A 43 -29.38 2.93 -12.71
CA SER A 43 -28.15 2.14 -12.75
C SER A 43 -27.43 2.26 -14.11
N TYR A 44 -26.10 2.18 -14.08
CA TYR A 44 -25.24 2.33 -15.27
C TYR A 44 -24.21 1.21 -15.35
N ILE A 45 -23.72 0.94 -16.55
CA ILE A 45 -22.56 0.10 -16.83
C ILE A 45 -21.50 0.97 -17.51
N VAL A 46 -20.28 0.93 -17.00
CA VAL A 46 -19.14 1.71 -17.52
C VAL A 46 -18.01 0.74 -17.82
N LEU A 47 -17.61 0.64 -19.09
CA LEU A 47 -16.46 -0.14 -19.53
C LEU A 47 -15.30 0.80 -19.84
N ASN A 48 -14.16 0.56 -19.19
CA ASN A 48 -12.90 1.18 -19.57
C ASN A 48 -12.01 0.14 -20.26
N THR A 49 -11.49 0.48 -21.43
CA THR A 49 -10.59 -0.37 -22.23
C THR A 49 -9.22 0.25 -22.29
N LYS A 50 -8.22 -0.46 -21.74
CA LYS A 50 -6.81 -0.08 -21.76
C LYS A 50 -6.07 -0.96 -22.77
N GLU A 51 -5.20 -0.36 -23.57
CA GLU A 51 -4.34 -1.09 -24.50
C GLU A 51 -2.88 -0.82 -24.14
N SER A 52 -2.13 -1.89 -23.90
CA SER A 52 -0.71 -1.83 -23.59
C SER A 52 0.12 -1.56 -24.84
N LYS A 53 1.38 -1.15 -24.65
CA LYS A 53 2.37 -1.02 -25.73
C LYS A 53 2.62 -2.34 -26.49
N SER A 54 2.30 -3.48 -25.89
CA SER A 54 2.39 -4.81 -26.53
C SER A 54 1.11 -5.22 -27.27
N GLY A 55 0.11 -4.34 -27.37
CA GLY A 55 -1.19 -4.63 -27.99
C GLY A 55 -2.11 -5.51 -27.14
N ARG A 56 -1.73 -5.81 -25.89
CA ARG A 56 -2.60 -6.51 -24.94
C ARG A 56 -3.65 -5.53 -24.43
N ARG A 57 -4.91 -5.97 -24.44
CA ARG A 57 -6.01 -5.22 -23.83
C ARG A 57 -6.37 -5.77 -22.47
N ASP A 58 -6.64 -4.85 -21.56
CA ASP A 58 -7.19 -5.09 -20.24
C ASP A 58 -8.45 -4.21 -20.08
N TRP A 59 -9.43 -4.71 -19.34
CA TRP A 59 -10.76 -4.10 -19.24
C TRP A 59 -11.19 -3.99 -17.79
N ASP A 60 -11.81 -2.87 -17.45
CA ASP A 60 -12.49 -2.64 -16.18
C ASP A 60 -13.98 -2.40 -16.46
N ILE A 61 -14.86 -3.26 -15.94
CA ILE A 61 -16.31 -3.09 -16.01
C ILE A 61 -16.79 -2.59 -14.65
N HIS A 62 -17.44 -1.43 -14.62
CA HIS A 62 -18.07 -0.90 -13.43
C HIS A 62 -19.57 -0.95 -13.64
N PHE A 63 -20.33 -1.42 -12.64
CA PHE A 63 -21.77 -1.15 -12.61
C PHE A 63 -22.03 -0.19 -11.45
N TRP A 64 -22.56 0.98 -11.80
CA TRP A 64 -22.80 2.09 -10.88
C TRP A 64 -24.27 2.11 -10.49
N LEU A 65 -24.52 2.24 -9.19
CA LEU A 65 -25.85 2.21 -8.60
C LEU A 65 -26.17 3.57 -7.99
N GLY A 66 -27.20 4.23 -8.53
CA GLY A 66 -27.72 5.47 -7.98
C GLY A 66 -28.36 5.28 -6.62
N GLU A 67 -28.35 6.33 -5.81
CA GLU A 67 -28.90 6.33 -4.44
C GLU A 67 -30.40 5.96 -4.41
N GLU A 68 -31.16 6.38 -5.43
CA GLU A 68 -32.59 6.13 -5.60
C GLU A 68 -32.88 5.01 -6.63
N THR A 69 -31.86 4.27 -7.11
CA THR A 69 -32.06 3.22 -8.12
C THR A 69 -32.92 2.07 -7.59
N SER A 70 -33.79 1.56 -8.43
CA SER A 70 -34.68 0.46 -8.05
C SER A 70 -33.94 -0.89 -8.04
N GLN A 71 -34.43 -1.84 -7.24
CA GLN A 71 -33.79 -3.16 -7.09
C GLN A 71 -33.73 -3.94 -8.41
N ASP A 72 -34.73 -3.77 -9.27
CA ASP A 72 -34.77 -4.36 -10.60
C ASP A 72 -33.69 -3.78 -11.52
N GLU A 73 -33.50 -2.46 -11.55
CA GLU A 73 -32.45 -1.83 -12.36
C GLU A 73 -31.04 -2.19 -11.87
N ALA A 74 -30.83 -2.18 -10.56
CA ALA A 74 -29.57 -2.63 -9.97
C ALA A 74 -29.27 -4.09 -10.30
N GLY A 75 -30.30 -4.95 -10.26
CA GLY A 75 -30.21 -6.36 -10.65
C GLY A 75 -29.87 -6.53 -12.13
N VAL A 76 -30.48 -5.74 -13.01
CA VAL A 76 -30.18 -5.74 -14.45
C VAL A 76 -28.74 -5.30 -14.70
N ALA A 77 -28.27 -4.22 -14.05
CA ALA A 77 -26.91 -3.75 -14.21
C ALA A 77 -25.87 -4.81 -13.82
N ALA A 78 -26.10 -5.54 -12.72
CA ALA A 78 -25.24 -6.63 -12.28
C ALA A 78 -25.28 -7.85 -13.22
N ILE A 79 -26.45 -8.22 -13.76
CA ILE A 79 -26.55 -9.32 -14.72
C ILE A 79 -25.85 -8.94 -16.03
N LYS A 80 -26.09 -7.73 -16.53
CA LYS A 80 -25.56 -7.25 -17.80
C LYS A 80 -24.06 -7.00 -17.74
N SER A 81 -23.49 -6.64 -16.58
CA SER A 81 -22.03 -6.58 -16.41
C SER A 81 -21.37 -7.95 -16.55
N VAL A 82 -22.04 -9.03 -16.09
CA VAL A 82 -21.57 -10.41 -16.27
C VAL A 82 -21.69 -10.85 -17.74
N GLU A 83 -22.79 -10.50 -18.43
CA GLU A 83 -22.92 -10.78 -19.87
C GLU A 83 -21.80 -10.08 -20.69
N LEU A 84 -21.47 -8.83 -20.35
CA LEU A 84 -20.37 -8.08 -20.97
C LEU A 84 -18.99 -8.69 -20.65
N ASP A 85 -18.80 -9.19 -19.43
CA ASP A 85 -17.59 -9.92 -19.02
C ASP A 85 -17.40 -11.19 -19.86
N ASP A 86 -18.46 -12.00 -20.01
CA ASP A 86 -18.45 -13.20 -20.84
C ASP A 86 -18.14 -12.88 -22.31
N LEU A 87 -18.68 -11.77 -22.85
CA LEU A 87 -18.39 -11.30 -24.21
C LEU A 87 -16.89 -10.98 -24.40
N LEU A 88 -16.24 -10.46 -23.36
CA LEU A 88 -14.81 -10.14 -23.33
C LEU A 88 -13.94 -11.32 -22.88
N GLY A 89 -14.52 -12.53 -22.82
CA GLY A 89 -13.82 -13.77 -22.53
C GLY A 89 -13.49 -13.98 -21.05
N GLY A 90 -14.25 -13.35 -20.14
CA GLY A 90 -14.07 -13.47 -18.69
C GLY A 90 -12.75 -12.88 -18.18
N ARG A 91 -12.17 -11.94 -18.94
CA ARG A 91 -10.92 -11.24 -18.60
C ARG A 91 -11.09 -9.92 -17.85
N PRO A 92 -12.19 -9.16 -18.02
CA PRO A 92 -12.39 -7.92 -17.26
C PRO A 92 -12.38 -8.09 -15.75
N VAL A 93 -11.92 -7.05 -15.04
CA VAL A 93 -12.17 -6.88 -13.60
C VAL A 93 -13.52 -6.18 -13.45
N GLN A 94 -14.43 -6.73 -12.65
CA GLN A 94 -15.72 -6.08 -12.40
C GLN A 94 -15.72 -5.33 -11.06
N HIS A 95 -16.27 -4.13 -11.05
CA HIS A 95 -16.33 -3.23 -9.90
C HIS A 95 -17.80 -2.86 -9.61
N ARG A 96 -18.22 -3.02 -8.35
CA ARG A 96 -19.49 -2.48 -7.87
C ARG A 96 -19.27 -1.06 -7.35
N GLU A 97 -19.89 -0.08 -7.99
CA GLU A 97 -19.81 1.33 -7.62
C GLU A 97 -21.15 1.82 -7.06
N VAL A 98 -21.11 2.57 -5.97
CA VAL A 98 -22.31 3.14 -5.33
C VAL A 98 -22.16 4.65 -5.28
N GLN A 99 -23.23 5.38 -5.63
CA GLN A 99 -23.24 6.85 -5.60
C GLN A 99 -22.66 7.40 -4.30
N ASN A 100 -21.77 8.40 -4.40
CA ASN A 100 -21.04 9.07 -3.31
C ASN A 100 -19.91 8.25 -2.66
N TYR A 101 -19.73 6.99 -3.05
CA TYR A 101 -18.72 6.09 -2.49
C TYR A 101 -17.94 5.35 -3.57
N GLU A 102 -17.90 5.93 -4.78
CA GLU A 102 -17.23 5.34 -5.93
C GLU A 102 -15.73 5.16 -5.68
N SER A 103 -15.16 4.12 -6.29
CA SER A 103 -13.74 3.87 -6.25
C SER A 103 -12.94 5.01 -6.89
N ALA A 104 -11.75 5.29 -6.36
CA ALA A 104 -10.84 6.27 -6.94
C ALA A 104 -10.53 5.96 -8.42
N LEU A 105 -10.49 4.68 -8.79
CA LEU A 105 -10.36 4.24 -10.18
C LEU A 105 -11.52 4.73 -11.05
N PHE A 106 -12.77 4.51 -10.62
CA PHE A 106 -13.95 4.98 -11.36
C PHE A 106 -13.97 6.51 -11.52
N LEU A 107 -13.72 7.23 -10.41
CA LEU A 107 -13.68 8.69 -10.40
C LEU A 107 -12.61 9.25 -11.35
N SER A 108 -11.46 8.58 -11.45
CA SER A 108 -10.34 9.03 -12.29
C SER A 108 -10.65 9.08 -13.79
N TYR A 109 -11.70 8.39 -14.25
CA TYR A 109 -12.14 8.43 -15.65
C TYR A 109 -12.78 9.77 -16.03
N PHE A 110 -13.30 10.51 -15.04
CA PHE A 110 -14.04 11.75 -15.23
C PHE A 110 -13.22 12.94 -14.75
N LYS A 111 -12.20 13.33 -15.50
CA LYS A 111 -11.28 14.45 -15.14
C LYS A 111 -11.98 15.81 -14.91
N LYS A 112 -13.21 15.98 -15.40
CA LYS A 112 -14.05 17.18 -15.16
C LYS A 112 -14.99 17.04 -13.94
N GLY A 113 -14.86 15.95 -13.19
CA GLY A 113 -15.76 15.55 -12.11
C GLY A 113 -17.01 14.83 -12.60
N ILE A 114 -17.69 14.19 -11.65
CA ILE A 114 -19.00 13.56 -11.82
C ILE A 114 -20.10 14.53 -11.37
N ARG A 115 -21.27 14.45 -12.01
CA ARG A 115 -22.48 15.20 -11.65
C ARG A 115 -23.63 14.25 -11.38
N TYR A 116 -24.20 14.34 -10.18
CA TYR A 116 -25.42 13.64 -9.82
C TYR A 116 -26.65 14.47 -10.20
N LEU A 117 -27.48 13.91 -11.06
CA LEU A 117 -28.73 14.49 -11.53
C LEU A 117 -29.89 13.83 -10.80
N LYS A 118 -30.90 14.62 -10.43
CA LYS A 118 -32.11 14.07 -9.79
C LYS A 118 -33.03 13.41 -10.81
N GLY A 119 -33.65 12.30 -10.40
CA GLY A 119 -34.64 11.55 -11.18
C GLY A 119 -34.03 10.32 -11.84
N GLY A 120 -34.80 9.69 -12.74
CA GLY A 120 -34.43 8.44 -13.39
C GLY A 120 -35.55 7.93 -14.30
N VAL A 121 -35.34 6.77 -14.92
CA VAL A 121 -36.36 6.02 -15.65
C VAL A 121 -37.39 5.47 -14.66
N LYS A 122 -38.66 5.41 -15.06
CA LYS A 122 -39.73 4.94 -14.17
C LYS A 122 -39.77 3.42 -14.17
N SER A 123 -39.38 2.79 -13.07
CA SER A 123 -39.53 1.34 -12.83
C SER A 123 -40.98 0.85 -13.05
N GLY A 124 -41.10 -0.41 -13.51
CA GLY A 124 -42.34 -1.17 -13.65
C GLY A 124 -42.88 -1.78 -12.34
N PHE A 125 -42.24 -1.55 -11.20
CA PHE A 125 -42.66 -2.09 -9.90
C PHE A 125 -42.88 -0.97 -8.85
N ASN A 126 -43.92 -1.14 -8.02
CA ASN A 126 -44.22 -0.19 -6.94
C ASN A 126 -43.18 -0.32 -5.82
N HIS A 127 -42.64 0.82 -5.39
CA HIS A 127 -41.91 0.98 -4.13
C HIS A 127 -42.73 0.44 -2.96
N VAL A 128 -42.21 -0.59 -2.28
CA VAL A 128 -42.62 -0.90 -0.91
C VAL A 128 -41.54 -0.32 0.00
N VAL A 129 -41.81 0.86 0.56
CA VAL A 129 -41.01 1.41 1.66
C VAL A 129 -41.73 1.00 2.94
N ASP A 130 -41.16 0.05 3.68
CA ASP A 130 -41.63 -0.25 5.04
C ASP A 130 -41.16 0.89 5.97
N SER A 131 -42.04 1.84 6.24
CA SER A 131 -41.80 3.00 7.08
C SER A 131 -42.19 2.70 8.53
N ASN A 132 -41.19 2.36 9.38
CA ASN A 132 -41.10 2.67 10.83
C ASN A 132 -40.00 1.81 11.51
N VAL A 133 -38.74 1.98 11.12
CA VAL A 133 -37.61 1.39 11.85
C VAL A 133 -37.18 2.33 12.97
N LYS A 134 -36.91 1.76 14.14
CA LYS A 134 -36.37 2.46 15.30
C LYS A 134 -35.14 1.71 15.78
N ARG A 135 -33.98 2.38 15.86
CA ARG A 135 -32.69 1.75 16.21
C ARG A 135 -31.68 2.75 16.75
N LEU A 136 -30.79 2.28 17.61
CA LEU A 136 -29.68 3.05 18.19
C LEU A 136 -28.36 2.58 17.56
N LEU A 137 -27.56 3.51 17.05
CA LEU A 137 -26.23 3.22 16.51
C LEU A 137 -25.17 3.93 17.34
N ARG A 138 -24.18 3.20 17.86
CA ARG A 138 -22.99 3.74 18.49
C ARG A 138 -21.93 4.08 17.44
N VAL A 139 -21.36 5.26 17.55
CA VAL A 139 -20.28 5.78 16.69
C VAL A 139 -18.98 5.73 17.48
N LYS A 140 -18.02 4.90 17.05
CA LYS A 140 -16.76 4.66 17.77
C LYS A 140 -15.55 4.55 16.84
N GLY A 141 -14.41 5.12 17.26
CA GLY A 141 -13.11 4.98 16.59
C GLY A 141 -12.36 6.32 16.47
N ARG A 142 -11.03 6.27 16.35
CA ARG A 142 -10.16 7.44 16.35
C ARG A 142 -9.60 7.76 14.96
N ARG A 143 -9.09 6.75 14.26
CA ARG A 143 -8.63 6.77 12.86
C ARG A 143 -9.72 6.26 11.93
N ASN A 144 -10.41 5.18 12.32
CA ASN A 144 -11.41 4.49 11.51
C ASN A 144 -12.77 4.41 12.23
N VAL A 145 -13.57 5.49 12.14
CA VAL A 145 -14.86 5.59 12.84
C VAL A 145 -15.92 4.65 12.23
N ARG A 146 -16.54 3.83 13.08
CA ARG A 146 -17.52 2.80 12.70
C ARG A 146 -18.84 2.98 13.42
N LEU A 147 -19.91 2.48 12.80
CA LEU A 147 -21.28 2.46 13.35
C LEU A 147 -21.61 1.05 13.82
N HIS A 148 -22.10 0.91 15.05
CA HIS A 148 -22.54 -0.36 15.62
C HIS A 148 -23.96 -0.24 16.13
N GLU A 149 -24.86 -1.11 15.69
CA GLU A 149 -26.22 -1.15 16.22
C GLU A 149 -26.26 -1.69 17.66
N MET A 150 -26.94 -0.96 18.53
CA MET A 150 -27.04 -1.20 19.98
C MET A 150 -28.51 -1.43 20.36
N PRO A 151 -28.78 -2.09 21.50
CA PRO A 151 -30.12 -2.10 22.09
C PRO A 151 -30.64 -0.67 22.33
N LEU A 152 -31.94 -0.45 22.08
CA LEU A 152 -32.64 0.81 22.34
C LEU A 152 -32.86 1.01 23.85
N ASP A 153 -31.78 1.30 24.58
CA ASP A 153 -31.81 1.51 26.02
C ASP A 153 -30.68 2.47 26.44
N VAL A 154 -30.95 3.33 27.44
CA VAL A 154 -29.96 4.29 27.96
C VAL A 154 -28.71 3.60 28.53
N THR A 155 -28.82 2.37 29.01
CA THR A 155 -27.68 1.56 29.47
C THR A 155 -26.72 1.14 28.36
N SER A 156 -27.14 1.26 27.09
CA SER A 156 -26.27 1.04 25.93
C SER A 156 -25.45 2.28 25.54
N MET A 157 -25.71 3.42 26.18
CA MET A 157 -25.04 4.70 25.94
C MET A 157 -23.93 4.97 26.95
N ASN A 158 -22.94 5.77 26.53
CA ASN A 158 -21.93 6.33 27.42
C ASN A 158 -21.53 7.75 26.99
N ASN A 159 -20.87 8.49 27.87
CA ASN A 159 -20.44 9.87 27.59
C ASN A 159 -19.15 9.95 26.75
N GLY A 160 -18.44 8.84 26.53
CA GLY A 160 -17.22 8.76 25.73
C GLY A 160 -17.43 8.60 24.22
N ASP A 161 -18.62 8.19 23.77
CA ASP A 161 -18.92 7.95 22.34
C ASP A 161 -20.05 8.90 21.83
N CYS A 162 -20.31 8.88 20.52
CA CYS A 162 -21.52 9.48 19.94
C CYS A 162 -22.55 8.39 19.60
N PHE A 163 -23.84 8.74 19.63
CA PHE A 163 -24.92 7.81 19.32
C PHE A 163 -25.90 8.43 18.31
N ILE A 164 -26.40 7.63 17.39
CA ILE A 164 -27.43 8.02 16.42
C ILE A 164 -28.69 7.23 16.72
N LEU A 165 -29.78 7.91 17.06
CA LEU A 165 -31.09 7.30 17.23
C LEU A 165 -31.94 7.61 16.00
N GLU A 166 -32.19 6.59 15.20
CA GLU A 166 -33.15 6.67 14.10
C GLU A 166 -34.53 6.35 14.66
N SER A 167 -35.47 7.29 14.56
CA SER A 167 -36.85 7.10 15.00
C SER A 167 -37.83 7.77 14.04
N GLY A 168 -38.39 6.96 13.12
CA GLY A 168 -39.38 7.42 12.15
C GLY A 168 -38.85 8.55 11.25
N ASN A 169 -39.38 9.76 11.42
CA ASN A 169 -39.01 10.95 10.64
C ASN A 169 -37.92 11.81 11.31
N SER A 170 -37.29 11.32 12.38
CA SER A 170 -36.25 12.03 13.11
C SER A 170 -35.00 11.17 13.24
N VAL A 171 -33.85 11.78 12.97
CA VAL A 171 -32.54 11.18 13.22
C VAL A 171 -31.86 12.02 14.28
N PHE A 172 -31.77 11.51 15.50
CA PHE A 172 -31.12 12.23 16.58
C PHE A 172 -29.65 11.83 16.68
N ILE A 173 -28.79 12.79 17.00
CA ILE A 173 -27.38 12.56 17.30
C ILE A 173 -27.17 12.96 18.76
N TYR A 174 -26.93 12.00 19.64
CA TYR A 174 -26.48 12.28 21.01
C TYR A 174 -24.96 12.34 21.04
N THR A 175 -24.42 13.50 21.44
CA THR A 175 -22.98 13.66 21.61
C THR A 175 -22.61 13.49 23.08
N GLY A 176 -21.92 12.40 23.41
CA GLY A 176 -21.37 12.22 24.75
C GLY A 176 -20.45 13.37 25.13
N SER A 177 -20.47 13.80 26.39
CA SER A 177 -19.69 14.96 26.86
C SER A 177 -18.17 14.79 26.69
N GLN A 178 -17.69 13.55 26.73
CA GLN A 178 -16.29 13.13 26.57
C GLN A 178 -15.97 12.63 25.14
N SER A 179 -16.94 12.62 24.22
CA SER A 179 -16.76 12.10 22.87
C SER A 179 -15.75 12.86 22.02
N GLY A 180 -14.98 12.12 21.21
CA GLY A 180 -13.92 12.65 20.36
C GLY A 180 -14.46 13.50 19.21
N ARG A 181 -13.69 14.52 18.80
CA ARG A 181 -14.07 15.42 17.70
C ARG A 181 -14.29 14.66 16.38
N MET A 182 -13.58 13.56 16.12
CA MET A 182 -13.75 12.77 14.87
C MET A 182 -15.08 12.02 14.87
N GLU A 183 -15.42 11.40 15.99
CA GLU A 183 -16.66 10.65 16.19
C GLU A 183 -17.87 11.57 16.02
N ARG A 184 -17.81 12.81 16.53
CA ARG A 184 -18.87 13.81 16.31
C ARG A 184 -19.08 14.14 14.84
N ILE A 185 -18.00 14.38 14.09
CA ILE A 185 -18.07 14.68 12.64
C ILE A 185 -18.66 13.48 11.88
N LYS A 186 -18.21 12.28 12.21
CA LYS A 186 -18.66 11.05 11.57
C LYS A 186 -20.09 10.68 11.95
N ALA A 187 -20.51 10.97 13.19
CA ALA A 187 -21.90 10.84 13.62
C ALA A 187 -22.82 11.77 12.82
N ILE A 188 -22.39 13.02 12.58
CA ILE A 188 -23.10 13.97 11.73
C ILE A 188 -23.15 13.50 10.28
N GLN A 189 -22.04 13.03 9.72
CA GLN A 189 -22.00 12.47 8.35
C GLN A 189 -22.94 11.26 8.23
N ALA A 190 -22.85 10.32 9.16
CA ALA A 190 -23.68 9.11 9.17
C ALA A 190 -25.17 9.42 9.38
N ALA A 191 -25.52 10.36 10.25
CA ALA A 191 -26.90 10.77 10.45
C ALA A 191 -27.48 11.53 9.24
N ASN A 192 -26.67 12.34 8.56
CA ASN A 192 -27.07 12.96 7.29
C ASN A 192 -27.22 11.91 6.19
N ALA A 193 -26.32 10.93 6.11
CA ALA A 193 -26.46 9.79 5.20
C ALA A 193 -27.72 8.97 5.50
N ILE A 194 -28.07 8.73 6.77
CA ILE A 194 -29.35 8.07 7.11
C ILE A 194 -30.54 8.95 6.69
N ARG A 195 -30.49 10.26 6.92
CA ARG A 195 -31.53 11.17 6.44
C ARG A 195 -31.69 11.10 4.91
N ASP A 196 -30.59 11.19 4.19
CA ASP A 196 -30.57 11.33 2.74
C ASP A 196 -30.81 9.98 2.07
N ASP A 197 -29.97 8.98 2.37
CA ASP A 197 -29.94 7.66 1.75
C ASP A 197 -31.08 6.73 2.22
N VAL A 198 -31.50 6.82 3.50
CA VAL A 198 -32.52 5.91 4.08
C VAL A 198 -33.90 6.58 4.13
N HIS A 199 -33.96 7.87 4.47
CA HIS A 199 -35.22 8.61 4.58
C HIS A 199 -35.52 9.52 3.39
N CYS A 200 -34.73 9.46 2.31
CA CYS A 200 -34.90 10.26 1.09
C CYS A 200 -34.97 11.77 1.38
N GLY A 201 -34.18 12.25 2.34
CA GLY A 201 -34.11 13.65 2.76
C GLY A 201 -35.32 14.13 3.58
N ARG A 202 -36.27 13.26 3.93
CA ARG A 202 -37.55 13.65 4.58
C ARG A 202 -37.47 13.75 6.10
N SER A 203 -36.40 13.21 6.70
CA SER A 203 -36.21 13.23 8.16
C SER A 203 -35.46 14.48 8.63
N GLN A 204 -35.68 14.89 9.88
CA GLN A 204 -34.90 15.97 10.50
C GLN A 204 -33.73 15.39 11.30
N VAL A 205 -32.51 15.86 11.03
CA VAL A 205 -31.34 15.57 11.87
C VAL A 205 -31.33 16.54 13.05
N LYS A 206 -31.37 16.02 14.27
CA LYS A 206 -31.36 16.79 15.53
C LYS A 206 -30.13 16.44 16.35
N ILE A 207 -29.31 17.44 16.69
CA ILE A 207 -28.12 17.24 17.52
C ILE A 207 -28.49 17.53 18.98
N ILE A 208 -28.24 16.56 19.85
CA ILE A 208 -28.43 16.60 21.29
C ILE A 208 -27.05 16.71 21.92
N ASP A 209 -26.70 17.94 22.33
CA ASP A 209 -25.44 18.30 22.95
C ASP A 209 -25.66 19.15 24.21
N ALA A 210 -24.57 19.62 24.82
CA ALA A 210 -24.62 20.42 26.05
C ALA A 210 -25.35 21.78 25.91
N ASN A 211 -25.59 22.25 24.68
CA ASN A 211 -26.30 23.50 24.40
C ASN A 211 -27.77 23.27 24.01
N SER A 212 -28.20 22.03 23.85
CA SER A 212 -29.60 21.69 23.55
C SER A 212 -30.52 22.08 24.70
N SER A 213 -31.74 22.48 24.35
CA SER A 213 -32.77 22.80 25.33
C SER A 213 -33.26 21.55 26.08
N ASN A 214 -33.73 21.71 27.32
CA ASN A 214 -34.27 20.60 28.11
C ASN A 214 -35.42 19.86 27.39
N SER A 215 -36.17 20.52 26.50
CA SER A 215 -37.22 19.87 25.71
C SER A 215 -36.67 18.97 24.60
N GLU A 216 -35.57 19.36 23.95
CA GLU A 216 -34.94 18.54 22.90
C GLU A 216 -34.25 17.32 23.50
N VAL A 217 -33.60 17.52 24.66
CA VAL A 217 -33.00 16.42 25.43
C VAL A 217 -34.07 15.42 25.88
N GLN A 218 -35.19 15.91 26.42
CA GLN A 218 -36.29 15.03 26.84
C GLN A 218 -36.91 14.28 25.65
N GLU A 219 -37.09 14.95 24.51
CA GLU A 219 -37.60 14.32 23.28
C GLU A 219 -36.71 13.13 22.86
N TYR A 220 -35.39 13.28 22.90
CA TYR A 220 -34.46 12.20 22.58
C TYR A 220 -34.63 10.98 23.50
N PHE A 221 -34.69 11.18 24.82
CA PHE A 221 -34.81 10.06 25.76
C PHE A 221 -36.21 9.43 25.73
N ASP A 222 -37.26 10.20 25.47
CA ASP A 222 -38.60 9.67 25.24
C ASP A 222 -38.62 8.78 23.98
N GLU A 223 -37.95 9.23 22.91
CA GLU A 223 -37.75 8.42 21.72
C GLU A 223 -36.85 7.22 22.01
N LEU A 224 -35.81 7.31 22.83
CA LEU A 224 -34.98 6.15 23.14
C LEU A 224 -35.74 5.02 23.87
N GLY A 225 -36.81 5.36 24.60
CA GLY A 225 -37.59 4.44 25.43
C GLY A 225 -37.57 4.77 26.93
N GLY A 226 -36.99 5.91 27.29
CA GLY A 226 -36.83 6.42 28.65
C GLY A 226 -35.37 6.71 29.01
N GLY A 227 -35.17 7.48 30.08
CA GLY A 227 -33.83 7.83 30.60
C GLY A 227 -33.65 9.32 30.81
N SER A 228 -32.43 9.71 31.14
CA SER A 228 -31.98 11.10 31.24
C SER A 228 -30.48 11.17 30.99
N PRO A 229 -29.91 12.36 30.73
CA PRO A 229 -28.46 12.53 30.62
C PRO A 229 -27.69 11.98 31.83
N ASP A 230 -28.24 12.11 33.03
CA ASP A 230 -27.64 11.61 34.27
C ASP A 230 -27.60 10.08 34.37
N ALA A 231 -28.39 9.37 33.55
CA ALA A 231 -28.41 7.91 33.49
C ALA A 231 -27.42 7.35 32.44
N VAL A 232 -26.81 8.21 31.62
CA VAL A 232 -25.78 7.81 30.65
C VAL A 232 -24.47 7.58 31.40
N ALA A 233 -23.89 6.39 31.27
CA ALA A 233 -22.65 6.04 31.96
C ALA A 233 -21.49 6.96 31.52
N ASP A 234 -20.49 7.17 32.39
CA ASP A 234 -19.23 7.78 31.96
C ASP A 234 -18.50 6.88 30.94
N GLY A 235 -17.66 7.48 30.09
CA GLY A 235 -16.86 6.70 29.14
C GLY A 235 -15.97 5.72 29.91
N SER A 236 -16.03 4.42 29.57
CA SER A 236 -15.13 3.43 30.14
C SER A 236 -13.87 3.29 29.28
N ASP A 237 -12.70 3.29 29.93
CA ASP A 237 -11.39 2.97 29.32
C ASP A 237 -11.25 1.48 28.93
N GLU A 238 -12.34 0.69 29.00
CA GLU A 238 -12.27 -0.77 28.92
C GLU A 238 -11.99 -1.32 27.52
N VAL A 239 -12.01 -0.49 26.48
CA VAL A 239 -11.43 -0.83 25.17
C VAL A 239 -10.74 0.41 24.60
N ASP A 240 -9.42 0.47 24.69
CA ASP A 240 -8.58 1.44 23.98
C ASP A 240 -8.98 1.43 22.49
N ASP A 241 -9.40 2.59 21.96
CA ASP A 241 -9.79 2.71 20.55
C ASP A 241 -8.68 2.23 19.62
N ALA A 242 -7.40 2.35 20.02
CA ALA A 242 -6.27 1.80 19.27
C ALA A 242 -6.19 0.26 19.33
N ALA A 243 -6.55 -0.36 20.45
CA ALA A 243 -6.65 -1.82 20.57
C ALA A 243 -7.86 -2.38 19.82
N PHE A 244 -8.97 -1.62 19.78
CA PHE A 244 -10.15 -1.94 18.97
C PHE A 244 -9.84 -1.82 17.47
N GLU A 245 -9.15 -0.76 17.05
CA GLU A 245 -8.68 -0.58 15.67
C GLU A 245 -7.68 -1.67 15.25
N ALA A 246 -6.68 -1.98 16.08
CA ALA A 246 -5.69 -3.02 15.81
C ALA A 246 -6.31 -4.42 15.63
N ASN A 247 -7.35 -4.77 16.40
CA ASN A 247 -8.03 -6.08 16.33
C ASN A 247 -8.96 -6.23 15.11
N PHE A 248 -9.26 -5.13 14.43
CA PHE A 248 -10.09 -5.13 13.22
C PHE A 248 -9.28 -4.81 11.94
N GLU A 249 -8.17 -4.09 12.04
CA GLU A 249 -7.18 -3.91 10.97
C GLU A 249 -6.40 -5.21 10.69
N SER A 250 -6.33 -6.13 11.66
CA SER A 250 -5.59 -7.40 11.55
C SER A 250 -6.31 -8.56 10.83
N LYS A 251 -7.45 -8.33 10.16
CA LYS A 251 -8.31 -9.42 9.62
C LYS A 251 -8.38 -9.45 8.09
N VAL A 252 -7.23 -9.40 7.43
CA VAL A 252 -7.16 -9.92 6.05
C VAL A 252 -7.38 -11.42 6.12
N ALA A 253 -8.51 -11.88 5.60
CA ALA A 253 -8.91 -13.28 5.64
C ALA A 253 -9.36 -13.73 4.25
N LEU A 254 -8.88 -14.90 3.84
CA LEU A 254 -9.28 -15.55 2.61
C LEU A 254 -10.30 -16.64 2.94
N TYR A 255 -11.44 -16.61 2.28
CA TYR A 255 -12.51 -17.58 2.41
C TYR A 255 -12.68 -18.33 1.09
N LYS A 256 -12.92 -19.64 1.16
CA LYS A 256 -13.34 -20.47 0.04
C LYS A 256 -14.85 -20.35 -0.12
N VAL A 257 -15.31 -20.21 -1.36
CA VAL A 257 -16.71 -20.24 -1.77
C VAL A 257 -16.95 -21.53 -2.52
N SER A 258 -17.79 -22.39 -1.97
CA SER A 258 -18.14 -23.68 -2.59
C SER A 258 -19.63 -23.95 -2.51
N GLU A 259 -20.13 -24.66 -3.51
CA GLU A 259 -21.49 -25.17 -3.57
C GLU A 259 -21.64 -26.45 -2.72
N ASP A 260 -22.67 -26.51 -1.86
CA ASP A 260 -23.02 -27.74 -1.15
C ASP A 260 -23.91 -28.68 -2.01
N ASP A 261 -24.18 -29.89 -1.51
CA ASP A 261 -24.99 -30.90 -2.22
C ASP A 261 -26.42 -30.42 -2.58
N SER A 262 -26.88 -29.31 -1.99
CA SER A 262 -28.19 -28.70 -2.24
C SER A 262 -28.17 -27.57 -3.27
N GLY A 263 -26.98 -27.14 -3.72
CA GLY A 263 -26.80 -26.03 -4.63
C GLY A 263 -26.68 -24.66 -3.95
N GLU A 264 -26.57 -24.62 -2.61
CA GLU A 264 -26.40 -23.38 -1.86
C GLU A 264 -24.90 -23.06 -1.67
N LEU A 265 -24.54 -21.79 -1.82
CA LEU A 265 -23.15 -21.34 -1.69
C LEU A 265 -22.78 -21.11 -0.22
N GLN A 266 -21.69 -21.75 0.21
CA GLN A 266 -21.14 -21.63 1.56
C GLN A 266 -19.80 -20.87 1.54
N VAL A 267 -19.44 -20.27 2.68
CA VAL A 267 -18.12 -19.64 2.90
C VAL A 267 -17.36 -20.32 4.03
N GLU A 268 -16.14 -20.75 3.75
CA GLU A 268 -15.24 -21.40 4.73
C GLU A 268 -13.92 -20.63 4.83
N LEU A 269 -13.40 -20.40 6.03
CA LEU A 269 -12.11 -19.72 6.23
C LEU A 269 -10.96 -20.62 5.76
N VAL A 270 -10.10 -20.09 4.88
CA VAL A 270 -8.91 -20.79 4.36
C VAL A 270 -7.65 -20.34 5.08
N SER A 271 -7.43 -19.04 5.17
CA SER A 271 -6.20 -18.48 5.72
C SER A 271 -6.38 -17.03 6.16
N GLU A 272 -5.46 -16.56 7.01
CA GLU A 272 -5.31 -15.17 7.44
C GLU A 272 -3.87 -14.71 7.11
N LYS A 273 -3.58 -13.40 7.19
CA LYS A 273 -2.25 -12.85 6.82
C LYS A 273 -1.10 -13.59 7.56
N PRO A 274 0.02 -13.93 6.89
CA PRO A 274 0.32 -13.73 5.46
C PRO A 274 -0.32 -14.80 4.56
N LEU A 275 -1.06 -14.37 3.53
CA LEU A 275 -1.64 -15.29 2.55
C LEU A 275 -0.57 -15.85 1.61
N LYS A 276 -0.72 -17.11 1.21
CA LYS A 276 0.12 -17.76 0.20
C LYS A 276 -0.67 -17.95 -1.08
N GLN A 277 -0.06 -17.76 -2.25
CA GLN A 277 -0.74 -17.95 -3.54
C GLN A 277 -1.32 -19.37 -3.67
N GLU A 278 -0.66 -20.37 -3.09
CA GLU A 278 -1.11 -21.77 -2.97
C GLU A 278 -2.49 -21.89 -2.29
N CYS A 279 -2.90 -20.93 -1.46
CA CYS A 279 -4.24 -20.92 -0.86
C CYS A 279 -5.38 -20.73 -1.88
N LEU A 280 -5.06 -20.28 -3.11
CA LEU A 280 -6.00 -20.19 -4.24
C LEU A 280 -5.99 -21.46 -5.12
N GLU A 281 -5.12 -22.44 -4.82
CA GLU A 281 -5.03 -23.71 -5.54
C GLU A 281 -5.87 -24.77 -4.80
N SER A 282 -7.10 -25.01 -5.25
CA SER A 282 -7.94 -26.05 -4.67
C SER A 282 -7.53 -27.46 -5.15
N ASP A 283 -7.62 -28.41 -4.23
CA ASP A 283 -7.26 -29.82 -4.38
C ASP A 283 -8.12 -30.55 -5.43
N VAL A 284 -7.46 -31.42 -6.21
CA VAL A 284 -7.89 -32.58 -7.03
C VAL A 284 -9.13 -32.50 -7.96
N ASN A 285 -10.12 -31.61 -7.79
CA ASN A 285 -11.38 -31.63 -8.57
C ASN A 285 -11.80 -30.33 -9.29
N GLY A 286 -11.08 -29.22 -9.16
CA GLY A 286 -11.39 -27.98 -9.89
C GLY A 286 -11.19 -26.72 -9.06
N LYS A 287 -10.86 -25.61 -9.72
CA LYS A 287 -10.54 -24.31 -9.09
C LYS A 287 -11.82 -23.60 -8.63
N ASP A 288 -12.05 -23.55 -7.32
CA ASP A 288 -13.22 -22.94 -6.68
C ASP A 288 -13.19 -21.39 -6.73
N CYS A 289 -14.27 -20.74 -6.27
CA CYS A 289 -14.28 -19.29 -6.03
C CYS A 289 -13.76 -18.97 -4.62
N PHE A 290 -13.22 -17.78 -4.42
CA PHE A 290 -12.73 -17.31 -3.12
C PHE A 290 -13.21 -15.90 -2.83
N LEU A 291 -13.45 -15.59 -1.56
CA LEU A 291 -13.75 -14.26 -1.05
C LEU A 291 -12.59 -13.82 -0.15
N LEU A 292 -11.85 -12.81 -0.58
CA LEU A 292 -10.84 -12.14 0.21
C LEU A 292 -11.47 -10.92 0.89
N ASP A 293 -11.48 -10.92 2.22
CA ASP A 293 -11.83 -9.77 3.04
C ASP A 293 -10.59 -8.88 3.18
N GLY A 294 -10.55 -7.79 2.43
CA GLY A 294 -9.48 -6.80 2.46
C GLY A 294 -9.72 -5.67 3.48
N GLY A 295 -10.75 -5.78 4.33
CA GLY A 295 -11.13 -4.75 5.28
C GLY A 295 -11.61 -3.47 4.58
N ILE A 296 -11.02 -2.33 4.93
CA ILE A 296 -11.39 -1.01 4.38
C ILE A 296 -11.15 -0.88 2.88
N ASN A 297 -10.22 -1.67 2.33
CA ASN A 297 -9.90 -1.69 0.90
C ASN A 297 -10.96 -2.41 0.04
N GLY A 298 -11.99 -2.96 0.69
CA GLY A 298 -13.10 -3.66 0.06
C GLY A 298 -12.95 -5.18 0.04
N LEU A 299 -13.96 -5.84 -0.51
CA LEU A 299 -13.99 -7.29 -0.70
C LEU A 299 -13.54 -7.64 -2.11
N PHE A 300 -12.78 -8.74 -2.25
CA PHE A 300 -12.39 -9.26 -3.55
C PHE A 300 -12.95 -10.67 -3.73
N VAL A 301 -13.74 -10.87 -4.77
CA VAL A 301 -14.29 -12.16 -5.18
C VAL A 301 -13.42 -12.72 -6.30
N TRP A 302 -12.55 -13.67 -5.99
CA TRP A 302 -11.69 -14.33 -6.96
C TRP A 302 -12.38 -15.57 -7.56
N ILE A 303 -12.35 -15.69 -8.88
CA ILE A 303 -13.08 -16.70 -9.65
C ILE A 303 -12.08 -17.63 -10.32
N GLY A 304 -12.00 -18.88 -9.85
CA GLY A 304 -11.17 -19.92 -10.46
C GLY A 304 -11.68 -20.33 -11.84
N LYS A 305 -10.78 -20.64 -12.78
CA LYS A 305 -11.15 -21.10 -14.14
C LYS A 305 -11.98 -22.38 -14.15
N GLY A 306 -11.89 -23.17 -13.08
CA GLY A 306 -12.62 -24.43 -12.88
C GLY A 306 -13.96 -24.30 -12.15
N SER A 307 -14.33 -23.10 -11.69
CA SER A 307 -15.51 -22.87 -10.85
C SER A 307 -16.82 -23.08 -11.60
N SER A 308 -17.87 -23.50 -10.90
CA SER A 308 -19.19 -23.75 -11.46
C SER A 308 -19.86 -22.44 -11.93
N THR A 309 -20.79 -22.51 -12.90
CA THR A 309 -21.54 -21.33 -13.34
C THR A 309 -22.36 -20.72 -12.18
N ASN A 310 -22.86 -21.56 -11.27
CA ASN A 310 -23.60 -21.12 -10.09
C ASN A 310 -22.67 -20.35 -9.12
N GLU A 311 -21.44 -20.84 -8.91
CA GLU A 311 -20.43 -20.15 -8.10
C GLU A 311 -20.03 -18.80 -8.73
N ARG A 312 -19.80 -18.76 -10.05
CA ARG A 312 -19.41 -17.52 -10.76
C ARG A 312 -20.43 -16.40 -10.66
N ILE A 313 -21.72 -16.76 -10.71
CA ILE A 313 -22.84 -15.82 -10.65
C ILE A 313 -23.15 -15.48 -9.19
N GLY A 314 -23.20 -16.49 -8.32
CA GLY A 314 -23.63 -16.32 -6.94
C GLY A 314 -22.57 -15.71 -6.02
N ALA A 315 -21.28 -15.78 -6.36
CA ALA A 315 -20.21 -15.27 -5.50
C ALA A 315 -20.29 -13.74 -5.24
N MET A 316 -20.77 -12.94 -6.21
CA MET A 316 -20.99 -11.50 -6.00
C MET A 316 -22.15 -11.23 -5.04
N ASN A 317 -23.26 -11.95 -5.17
CA ASN A 317 -24.39 -11.84 -4.25
C ASN A 317 -24.00 -12.30 -2.84
N LEU A 318 -23.15 -13.32 -2.76
CA LEU A 318 -22.59 -13.82 -1.50
C LEU A 318 -21.67 -12.79 -0.84
N ALA A 319 -20.89 -12.01 -1.60
CA ALA A 319 -20.13 -10.88 -1.06
C ALA A 319 -21.05 -9.80 -0.47
N VAL A 320 -22.18 -9.49 -1.12
CA VAL A 320 -23.19 -8.55 -0.58
C VAL A 320 -23.81 -9.09 0.72
N LYS A 321 -24.20 -10.37 0.75
CA LYS A 321 -24.69 -11.03 1.99
C LYS A 321 -23.62 -11.05 3.08
N TYR A 322 -22.34 -11.19 2.71
CA TYR A 322 -21.23 -11.16 3.64
C TYR A 322 -21.08 -9.77 4.30
N ILE A 323 -21.22 -8.69 3.52
CA ILE A 323 -21.27 -7.30 4.03
C ILE A 323 -22.36 -7.16 5.09
N GLU A 324 -23.59 -7.61 4.79
CA GLU A 324 -24.71 -7.56 5.72
C GLU A 324 -24.45 -8.38 7.00
N LYS A 325 -23.98 -9.63 6.85
CA LYS A 325 -23.70 -10.54 7.96
C LYS A 325 -22.60 -10.00 8.89
N LYS A 326 -21.60 -9.30 8.35
CA LYS A 326 -20.50 -8.70 9.13
C LYS A 326 -20.85 -7.32 9.69
N GLY A 327 -21.99 -6.74 9.32
CA GLY A 327 -22.35 -5.37 9.69
C GLY A 327 -21.48 -4.33 9.02
N TYR A 328 -20.92 -4.63 7.84
CA TYR A 328 -20.17 -3.65 7.06
C TYR A 328 -21.11 -2.66 6.37
N PRO A 329 -20.64 -1.43 6.09
CA PRO A 329 -21.43 -0.46 5.36
C PRO A 329 -21.80 -0.95 3.96
N LYS A 330 -23.04 -0.68 3.51
CA LYS A 330 -23.55 -1.11 2.18
C LYS A 330 -22.78 -0.51 1.00
N TRP A 331 -22.05 0.57 1.23
CA TRP A 331 -21.19 1.23 0.25
C TRP A 331 -19.80 0.59 0.14
N LEU A 332 -19.46 -0.43 0.95
CA LEU A 332 -18.17 -1.09 0.84
C LEU A 332 -17.98 -1.69 -0.57
N ASN A 333 -16.83 -1.38 -1.18
CA ASN A 333 -16.51 -1.78 -2.54
C ASN A 333 -16.33 -3.30 -2.64
N VAL A 334 -16.87 -3.89 -3.72
CA VAL A 334 -16.73 -5.31 -4.05
C VAL A 334 -16.16 -5.44 -5.46
N LYS A 335 -15.06 -6.18 -5.60
CA LYS A 335 -14.35 -6.40 -6.86
C LYS A 335 -14.39 -7.87 -7.25
N ARG A 336 -14.85 -8.19 -8.46
CA ARG A 336 -14.78 -9.55 -9.03
C ARG A 336 -13.53 -9.68 -9.87
N ILE A 337 -12.73 -10.70 -9.60
CA ILE A 337 -11.44 -10.98 -10.24
C ILE A 337 -11.47 -12.39 -10.80
N VAL A 338 -10.96 -12.58 -12.01
CA VAL A 338 -10.83 -13.91 -12.61
C VAL A 338 -9.37 -14.36 -12.56
N GLU A 339 -9.17 -15.67 -12.35
CA GLU A 339 -7.85 -16.28 -12.34
C GLU A 339 -7.03 -15.94 -13.60
N GLY A 340 -5.79 -15.49 -13.38
CA GLY A 340 -4.85 -15.06 -14.41
C GLY A 340 -5.06 -13.63 -14.91
N ALA A 341 -6.09 -12.94 -14.40
CA ALA A 341 -6.35 -11.52 -14.62
C ALA A 341 -6.30 -10.73 -13.29
N GLU A 342 -5.54 -11.20 -12.30
CA GLU A 342 -5.51 -10.59 -10.98
C GLU A 342 -4.86 -9.20 -11.02
N PRO A 343 -5.52 -8.17 -10.47
CA PRO A 343 -4.94 -6.85 -10.40
C PRO A 343 -3.82 -6.81 -9.33
N PRO A 344 -2.83 -5.92 -9.47
CA PRO A 344 -1.71 -5.77 -8.53
C PRO A 344 -2.15 -5.63 -7.07
N ILE A 345 -3.23 -4.87 -6.82
CA ILE A 345 -3.79 -4.69 -5.48
C ILE A 345 -4.25 -6.01 -4.85
N PHE A 346 -4.81 -6.94 -5.62
CA PHE A 346 -5.18 -8.26 -5.10
C PHE A 346 -3.93 -9.10 -4.80
N LYS A 347 -2.96 -9.10 -5.73
CA LYS A 347 -1.69 -9.83 -5.57
C LYS A 347 -0.91 -9.37 -4.35
N SER A 348 -1.01 -8.09 -3.98
CA SER A 348 -0.32 -7.54 -2.81
C SER A 348 -0.76 -8.15 -1.47
N TYR A 349 -1.92 -8.81 -1.40
CA TYR A 349 -2.35 -9.54 -0.20
C TYR A 349 -1.63 -10.87 0.02
N PHE A 350 -0.84 -11.32 -0.95
CA PHE A 350 -0.10 -12.57 -0.90
C PHE A 350 1.39 -12.28 -0.70
N ALA A 351 2.02 -13.02 0.22
CA ALA A 351 3.44 -12.82 0.56
C ALA A 351 4.38 -13.08 -0.62
N ILE A 352 4.02 -14.03 -1.48
CA ILE A 352 4.75 -14.39 -2.69
C ILE A 352 3.72 -14.60 -3.80
N TRP A 353 3.96 -14.01 -4.97
CA TRP A 353 3.12 -14.20 -6.16
C TRP A 353 3.98 -14.47 -7.39
N ALA A 354 3.94 -15.71 -7.88
CA ALA A 354 4.60 -16.12 -9.11
C ALA A 354 3.71 -15.81 -10.33
N GLU A 355 4.25 -15.04 -11.28
CA GLU A 355 3.62 -14.85 -12.59
C GLU A 355 3.89 -16.06 -13.49
N PRO A 356 2.90 -16.57 -14.24
CA PRO A 356 3.13 -17.59 -15.25
C PRO A 356 4.09 -17.07 -16.32
N VAL A 357 5.26 -17.71 -16.48
CA VAL A 357 6.26 -17.34 -17.49
C VAL A 357 5.67 -17.56 -18.89
N HIS A 358 5.25 -16.49 -19.57
CA HIS A 358 5.04 -16.52 -21.01
C HIS A 358 6.41 -16.40 -21.68
N LEU A 359 6.98 -17.53 -22.12
CA LEU A 359 8.10 -17.53 -23.06
C LEU A 359 7.59 -16.95 -24.38
N PRO A 360 8.07 -15.78 -24.85
CA PRO A 360 7.70 -15.29 -26.16
C PRO A 360 8.29 -16.24 -27.21
N THR A 361 7.40 -16.95 -27.91
CA THR A 361 7.72 -17.65 -29.16
C THR A 361 7.79 -16.62 -30.27
N HIS A 362 8.88 -15.87 -30.33
CA HIS A 362 9.27 -15.16 -31.53
C HIS A 362 10.77 -15.34 -31.74
N GLU A 363 11.09 -16.16 -32.75
CA GLU A 363 12.37 -16.10 -33.45
C GLU A 363 12.54 -14.67 -33.98
N GLN A 364 13.32 -13.86 -33.26
CA GLN A 364 13.94 -12.65 -33.78
C GLN A 364 15.44 -12.74 -33.52
N GLU A 365 16.17 -12.32 -34.55
CA GLU A 365 17.58 -12.59 -34.80
C GLU A 365 18.51 -12.30 -33.61
N GLN A 366 19.47 -13.21 -33.42
CA GLN A 366 20.56 -13.09 -32.47
C GLN A 366 21.42 -11.85 -32.77
N THR A 367 21.19 -10.77 -32.04
CA THR A 367 22.27 -9.84 -31.68
C THR A 367 22.80 -10.25 -30.32
N GLN A 368 24.06 -10.72 -30.31
CA GLN A 368 24.83 -11.02 -29.11
C GLN A 368 24.82 -9.84 -28.13
N VAL A 369 24.21 -10.04 -26.97
CA VAL A 369 24.47 -9.25 -25.77
C VAL A 369 24.65 -10.26 -24.63
N ASP A 370 25.89 -10.67 -24.39
CA ASP A 370 26.29 -11.52 -23.26
C ASP A 370 26.28 -10.69 -21.97
N ALA A 371 25.08 -10.42 -21.45
CA ALA A 371 24.88 -9.98 -20.07
C ALA A 371 23.61 -10.65 -19.51
N PRO A 372 23.69 -11.38 -18.38
CA PRO A 372 22.50 -11.90 -17.75
C PRO A 372 21.62 -10.74 -17.30
N ARG A 373 20.39 -10.69 -17.81
CA ARG A 373 19.39 -9.70 -17.39
C ARG A 373 19.11 -9.93 -15.90
N PRO A 374 19.24 -8.90 -15.04
CA PRO A 374 18.76 -9.03 -13.67
C PRO A 374 17.24 -9.27 -13.71
N ILE A 375 16.73 -10.15 -12.85
CA ILE A 375 15.28 -10.27 -12.59
C ILE A 375 14.78 -9.08 -11.71
N TYR A 376 15.50 -7.95 -11.73
CA TYR A 376 14.99 -6.69 -11.19
C TYR A 376 13.98 -6.14 -12.21
N ARG A 377 12.71 -6.48 -11.93
CA ARG A 377 11.45 -5.82 -12.30
C ARG A 377 11.55 -4.78 -13.40
N ALA A 378 11.03 -5.15 -14.57
CA ALA A 378 11.22 -4.45 -15.82
C ALA A 378 10.52 -3.08 -15.99
N ASN A 379 10.10 -2.32 -14.96
CA ASN A 379 9.38 -1.05 -15.21
C ASN A 379 9.53 0.10 -14.19
N ALA A 380 10.17 -0.06 -13.02
CA ALA A 380 10.39 1.07 -12.10
C ALA A 380 11.84 1.57 -12.23
N PRO A 381 12.09 2.87 -12.47
CA PRO A 381 13.45 3.42 -12.48
C PRO A 381 14.06 3.32 -11.07
N SER A 382 15.26 2.74 -10.97
CA SER A 382 16.06 2.73 -9.74
C SER A 382 16.52 4.16 -9.43
N PHE A 383 16.46 4.60 -8.16
CA PHE A 383 16.86 5.95 -7.79
C PHE A 383 18.35 6.19 -8.08
N MET A 384 18.63 6.99 -9.12
CA MET A 384 19.93 7.25 -9.74
C MET A 384 20.02 8.73 -10.17
N PRO A 385 20.18 9.66 -9.21
CA PRO A 385 20.27 11.10 -9.51
C PRO A 385 21.46 11.49 -10.40
N ASP A 386 22.58 10.76 -10.36
CA ASP A 386 23.69 10.85 -11.31
C ASP A 386 24.49 9.51 -11.38
N ASP A 387 25.76 9.55 -11.79
CA ASP A 387 26.63 8.37 -11.91
C ASP A 387 27.43 7.99 -10.65
N GLY A 388 27.18 8.64 -9.51
CA GLY A 388 27.85 8.37 -8.23
C GLY A 388 29.29 8.89 -8.13
N SER A 389 29.72 9.79 -9.02
CA SER A 389 31.09 10.32 -9.07
C SER A 389 31.34 11.63 -8.30
N GLY A 390 30.31 12.17 -7.63
CA GLY A 390 30.34 13.41 -6.86
C GLY A 390 31.06 13.32 -5.52
N ASP A 391 31.04 14.43 -4.78
CA ASP A 391 31.75 14.58 -3.51
C ASP A 391 30.95 14.02 -2.33
N VAL A 392 31.62 13.28 -1.44
CA VAL A 392 30.99 12.55 -0.32
C VAL A 392 31.57 12.99 1.02
N GLU A 393 30.68 13.43 1.91
CA GLU A 393 30.97 13.71 3.31
C GLU A 393 30.09 12.80 4.19
N ILE A 394 30.67 12.18 5.22
CA ILE A 394 29.99 11.17 6.06
C ILE A 394 30.14 11.54 7.54
N TRP A 395 29.04 11.45 8.28
CA TRP A 395 28.99 11.60 9.72
C TRP A 395 28.30 10.39 10.36
N ARG A 396 28.83 9.96 11.51
CA ARG A 396 28.15 9.04 12.43
C ARG A 396 27.32 9.85 13.41
N VAL A 397 26.10 9.41 13.69
CA VAL A 397 25.29 9.99 14.75
C VAL A 397 25.77 9.42 16.07
N ASN A 398 26.12 10.28 17.03
CA ASN A 398 26.55 9.84 18.35
C ASN A 398 26.05 10.84 19.38
N ASN A 399 25.31 10.36 20.38
CA ASN A 399 24.71 11.18 21.44
C ASN A 399 23.97 12.43 20.91
N PHE A 400 23.15 12.24 19.87
CA PHE A 400 22.37 13.30 19.20
C PHE A 400 23.20 14.37 18.45
N ASP A 401 24.51 14.15 18.28
CA ASP A 401 25.41 15.01 17.51
C ASP A 401 26.01 14.29 16.29
N LEU A 402 26.57 15.07 15.35
CA LEU A 402 27.23 14.56 14.15
C LEU A 402 28.75 14.52 14.33
N VAL A 403 29.32 13.32 14.24
CA VAL A 403 30.76 13.08 14.32
C VAL A 403 31.28 12.73 12.92
N PRO A 404 32.15 13.55 12.31
CA PRO A 404 32.66 13.28 10.97
C PRO A 404 33.51 12.00 10.95
N ILE A 405 33.35 11.21 9.88
CA ILE A 405 34.13 9.99 9.64
C ILE A 405 35.43 10.33 8.91
N GLU A 406 36.53 9.71 9.33
CA GLU A 406 37.84 9.87 8.67
C GLU A 406 37.84 9.26 7.26
N GLU A 407 38.63 9.83 6.35
CA GLU A 407 38.72 9.36 4.95
C GLU A 407 39.04 7.86 4.82
N ALA A 408 39.85 7.31 5.73
CA ALA A 408 40.23 5.89 5.73
C ALA A 408 39.08 4.96 6.12
N GLN A 409 38.05 5.48 6.79
CA GLN A 409 36.88 4.73 7.27
C GLN A 409 35.65 4.94 6.38
N LYS A 410 35.74 5.75 5.32
CA LYS A 410 34.64 5.94 4.38
C LYS A 410 34.26 4.60 3.73
N GLY A 411 32.98 4.25 3.82
CA GLY A 411 32.45 2.99 3.34
C GLY A 411 32.46 1.85 4.39
N ILE A 412 32.91 2.09 5.62
CA ILE A 412 32.81 1.11 6.72
C ILE A 412 31.76 1.59 7.71
N PHE A 413 30.61 0.90 7.76
CA PHE A 413 29.47 1.24 8.61
C PHE A 413 29.26 0.15 9.66
N PHE A 414 28.68 0.51 10.79
CA PHE A 414 28.28 -0.45 11.83
C PHE A 414 26.75 -0.54 11.91
N GLY A 415 26.22 -1.76 11.91
CA GLY A 415 24.77 -2.04 11.97
C GLY A 415 24.10 -1.59 13.27
N GLY A 416 24.87 -1.26 14.29
CA GLY A 416 24.41 -0.69 15.56
C GLY A 416 24.31 0.83 15.59
N ASP A 417 24.64 1.55 14.51
CA ASP A 417 24.56 3.01 14.47
C ASP A 417 23.71 3.55 13.32
N SER A 418 23.53 4.86 13.34
CA SER A 418 22.99 5.65 12.23
C SER A 418 24.03 6.62 11.66
N TYR A 419 24.01 6.82 10.35
CA TYR A 419 24.95 7.68 9.62
C TYR A 419 24.20 8.70 8.78
N ILE A 420 24.79 9.87 8.58
CA ILE A 420 24.35 10.86 7.58
C ILE A 420 25.45 10.98 6.52
N ILE A 421 25.06 10.87 5.25
CA ILE A 421 25.95 10.98 4.10
C ILE A 421 25.44 12.12 3.23
N LYS A 422 26.25 13.16 3.07
CA LYS A 422 26.00 14.24 2.13
C LYS A 422 26.77 13.94 0.85
N TYR A 423 26.02 13.76 -0.23
CA TYR A 423 26.53 13.59 -1.57
C TYR A 423 26.23 14.85 -2.39
N SER A 424 27.25 15.51 -2.92
CA SER A 424 27.10 16.73 -3.73
C SER A 424 27.44 16.44 -5.19
N TYR A 425 26.57 16.86 -6.11
CA TYR A 425 26.70 16.53 -7.54
C TYR A 425 26.32 17.68 -8.49
N ASN A 426 26.71 17.53 -9.76
CA ASN A 426 26.74 18.51 -10.86
C ASN A 426 27.91 19.52 -10.82
N GLN A 427 28.24 20.09 -11.99
CA GLN A 427 29.42 20.95 -12.19
C GLN A 427 29.42 22.28 -11.38
N GLU A 428 28.27 22.71 -10.88
CA GLU A 428 28.13 23.92 -10.05
C GLU A 428 28.03 23.62 -8.53
N GLY A 429 27.87 22.36 -8.12
CA GLY A 429 27.80 21.96 -6.70
C GLY A 429 26.48 22.30 -5.98
N ASP A 430 25.49 22.80 -6.70
CA ASP A 430 24.22 23.30 -6.12
C ASP A 430 23.20 22.22 -5.76
N ARG A 431 23.42 20.95 -6.16
CA ARG A 431 22.51 19.84 -5.82
C ARG A 431 23.18 18.84 -4.90
N ALA A 432 22.41 18.36 -3.93
CA ALA A 432 22.86 17.36 -2.97
C ALA A 432 21.79 16.31 -2.67
N VAL A 433 22.27 15.12 -2.31
CA VAL A 433 21.47 14.06 -1.69
C VAL A 433 21.97 13.88 -0.25
N LEU A 434 21.07 13.91 0.71
CA LEU A 434 21.33 13.58 2.10
C LEU A 434 20.77 12.19 2.38
N TYR A 435 21.64 11.19 2.40
CA TYR A 435 21.27 9.87 2.90
C TYR A 435 21.36 9.86 4.42
N PHE A 436 20.37 9.28 5.08
CA PHE A 436 20.50 8.89 6.48
C PHE A 436 20.30 7.38 6.58
N TRP A 437 21.42 6.69 6.74
CA TRP A 437 21.48 5.24 6.83
C TRP A 437 21.25 4.81 8.27
N GLN A 438 20.31 3.90 8.48
CA GLN A 438 19.89 3.43 9.80
C GLN A 438 20.21 1.95 9.94
N GLY A 439 21.17 1.64 10.81
CA GLY A 439 21.59 0.28 11.09
C GLY A 439 20.48 -0.57 11.68
N LEU A 440 20.51 -1.87 11.39
CA LEU A 440 19.49 -2.82 11.86
C LEU A 440 19.33 -2.77 13.39
N LEU A 441 20.47 -2.72 14.11
CA LEU A 441 20.56 -2.73 15.57
C LEU A 441 20.67 -1.33 16.21
N SER A 442 20.70 -0.26 15.41
CA SER A 442 20.74 1.11 15.93
C SER A 442 19.48 1.45 16.75
N SER A 443 19.70 2.19 17.84
CA SER A 443 18.65 2.50 18.82
C SER A 443 17.58 3.42 18.23
N LEU A 444 16.37 3.37 18.77
CA LEU A 444 15.24 4.16 18.26
C LEU A 444 15.49 5.67 18.39
N ASP A 445 16.15 6.10 19.46
CA ASP A 445 16.51 7.50 19.69
C ASP A 445 17.58 7.98 18.71
N GLU A 446 18.56 7.15 18.36
CA GLU A 446 19.58 7.46 17.36
C GLU A 446 19.01 7.49 15.94
N LYS A 447 18.12 6.54 15.60
CA LYS A 447 17.34 6.56 14.35
C LYS A 447 16.48 7.82 14.25
N ALA A 448 15.83 8.25 15.32
CA ALA A 448 15.10 9.50 15.35
C ALA A 448 16.04 10.72 15.20
N ALA A 449 17.21 10.68 15.86
CA ALA A 449 18.22 11.73 15.77
C ALA A 449 18.76 11.89 14.34
N SER A 450 19.08 10.80 13.64
CA SER A 450 19.55 10.85 12.25
C SER A 450 18.53 11.51 11.31
N ALA A 451 17.24 11.22 11.46
CA ALA A 451 16.18 11.88 10.71
C ALA A 451 16.10 13.39 11.02
N MET A 452 16.08 13.77 12.30
CA MET A 452 16.03 15.19 12.70
C MET A 452 17.25 15.99 12.24
N LEU A 453 18.45 15.43 12.39
CA LEU A 453 19.71 16.04 11.99
C LEU A 453 19.80 16.18 10.46
N THR A 454 19.23 15.25 9.70
CA THR A 454 19.13 15.34 8.24
C THR A 454 18.26 16.52 7.80
N VAL A 455 17.08 16.69 8.41
CA VAL A 455 16.20 17.84 8.13
C VAL A 455 16.89 19.15 8.50
N LYS A 456 17.60 19.18 9.63
CA LYS A 456 18.38 20.34 10.06
C LYS A 456 19.46 20.70 9.02
N MET A 457 20.24 19.71 8.58
CA MET A 457 21.29 19.90 7.58
C MET A 457 20.72 20.39 6.24
N ASP A 458 19.60 19.82 5.78
CA ASP A 458 18.92 20.29 4.57
C ASP A 458 18.47 21.75 4.69
N ASN A 459 17.86 22.12 5.82
CA ASN A 459 17.44 23.50 6.07
C ASN A 459 18.62 24.49 6.04
N GLU A 460 19.77 24.11 6.60
CA GLU A 460 21.01 24.90 6.56
C GLU A 460 21.58 25.01 5.13
N MET A 461 21.32 24.02 4.27
CA MET A 461 21.66 24.00 2.84
C MET A 461 20.61 24.70 1.95
N GLY A 462 19.69 25.46 2.53
CA GLY A 462 18.65 26.19 1.79
C GLY A 462 17.45 25.33 1.40
N GLY A 463 17.34 24.13 1.98
CA GLY A 463 16.15 23.28 1.90
C GLY A 463 15.90 22.71 0.50
N LYS A 464 16.94 22.38 -0.26
CA LYS A 464 16.82 21.83 -1.64
C LYS A 464 17.39 20.42 -1.78
N ALA A 465 17.97 19.86 -0.73
CA ALA A 465 18.57 18.53 -0.83
C ALA A 465 17.49 17.44 -0.88
N ILE A 466 17.73 16.41 -1.70
CA ILE A 466 16.91 15.20 -1.68
C ILE A 466 17.28 14.43 -0.42
N GLN A 467 16.32 14.10 0.45
CA GLN A 467 16.58 13.33 1.66
C GLN A 467 16.21 11.87 1.42
N VAL A 468 17.07 10.92 1.82
CA VAL A 468 16.84 9.50 1.57
C VAL A 468 17.05 8.71 2.86
N ARG A 469 15.97 8.11 3.38
CA ARG A 469 16.07 7.14 4.47
C ARG A 469 16.55 5.82 3.91
N VAL A 470 17.77 5.43 4.26
CA VAL A 470 18.31 4.12 3.87
C VAL A 470 18.22 3.18 5.05
N VAL A 471 17.55 2.06 4.86
CA VAL A 471 17.50 1.00 5.88
C VAL A 471 18.55 -0.04 5.55
N HIS A 472 19.27 -0.51 6.57
CA HIS A 472 20.24 -1.61 6.46
C HIS A 472 19.69 -2.75 5.59
N GLY A 473 20.44 -3.11 4.54
CA GLY A 473 20.12 -4.21 3.63
C GLY A 473 19.19 -3.82 2.48
N GLN A 474 18.64 -2.61 2.50
CA GLN A 474 17.79 -2.03 1.45
C GLN A 474 18.44 -0.79 0.81
N GLU A 475 19.77 -0.79 0.72
CA GLU A 475 20.54 0.29 0.12
C GLU A 475 20.14 0.52 -1.35
N PRO A 476 19.75 1.74 -1.75
CA PRO A 476 19.45 2.03 -3.15
C PRO A 476 20.71 1.98 -4.01
N GLU A 477 20.55 1.72 -5.30
CA GLU A 477 21.68 1.48 -6.21
C GLU A 477 22.67 2.66 -6.26
N HIS A 478 22.16 3.90 -6.28
CA HIS A 478 23.01 5.08 -6.23
C HIS A 478 23.84 5.15 -4.94
N PHE A 479 23.26 4.80 -3.79
CA PHE A 479 23.99 4.78 -2.52
C PHE A 479 25.16 3.79 -2.59
N LEU A 480 24.92 2.58 -3.12
CA LEU A 480 26.00 1.59 -3.25
C LEU A 480 27.09 2.06 -4.22
N ARG A 481 26.69 2.70 -5.32
CA ARG A 481 27.59 3.20 -6.37
C ARG A 481 28.54 4.29 -5.86
N ILE A 482 28.11 5.14 -4.93
CA ILE A 482 28.95 6.15 -4.27
C ILE A 482 30.19 5.49 -3.63
N PHE A 483 30.08 4.26 -3.13
CA PHE A 483 31.17 3.54 -2.49
C PHE A 483 31.99 2.66 -3.45
N GLN A 484 31.64 2.62 -4.75
CA GLN A 484 32.40 1.92 -5.79
C GLN A 484 32.78 0.48 -5.41
N GLY A 485 31.83 -0.27 -4.85
CA GLY A 485 32.04 -1.67 -4.44
C GLY A 485 32.81 -1.87 -3.12
N LYS A 486 33.07 -0.80 -2.35
CA LYS A 486 33.87 -0.83 -1.11
C LYS A 486 33.04 -0.68 0.16
N LEU A 487 31.72 -0.84 0.08
CA LEU A 487 30.86 -0.77 1.25
C LEU A 487 31.04 -2.03 2.11
N VAL A 488 31.38 -1.84 3.37
CA VAL A 488 31.50 -2.89 4.39
C VAL A 488 30.59 -2.51 5.56
N ILE A 489 29.70 -3.44 5.94
CA ILE A 489 28.79 -3.27 7.08
C ILE A 489 29.22 -4.26 8.16
N LEU A 490 29.65 -3.75 9.30
CA LEU A 490 30.09 -4.49 10.48
C LEU A 490 28.94 -4.67 11.48
N MET A 491 29.01 -5.71 12.30
CA MET A 491 28.16 -5.86 13.48
C MET A 491 28.70 -4.99 14.64
N GLY A 492 27.85 -4.66 15.62
CA GLY A 492 28.20 -3.78 16.75
C GLY A 492 27.95 -2.30 16.45
N GLY A 493 28.44 -1.39 17.32
CA GLY A 493 28.26 0.07 17.22
C GLY A 493 28.24 0.78 18.58
N HIS A 494 28.25 2.12 18.56
CA HIS A 494 28.10 3.01 19.72
C HIS A 494 26.62 3.43 19.84
N ALA A 495 25.83 2.69 20.62
CA ALA A 495 24.47 3.13 20.90
C ALA A 495 24.45 4.41 21.77
N SER A 496 23.61 5.39 21.42
CA SER A 496 23.27 6.47 22.35
C SER A 496 22.32 5.94 23.45
N GLY A 497 22.75 5.98 24.72
CA GLY A 497 21.88 5.75 25.89
C GLY A 497 21.90 4.35 26.56
N PHE A 498 21.25 4.29 27.73
CA PHE A 498 21.34 3.33 28.87
C PHE A 498 21.30 1.81 28.62
N LYS A 499 21.20 1.31 27.38
CA LYS A 499 21.11 -0.14 27.13
C LYS A 499 22.44 -0.80 26.77
N ASN A 500 23.38 -0.10 26.13
CA ASN A 500 24.61 -0.72 25.63
C ASN A 500 25.87 0.13 25.93
N ILE A 501 26.09 0.51 27.20
CA ILE A 501 27.32 1.21 27.66
C ILE A 501 28.59 0.33 27.50
N HIS A 502 28.42 -0.95 27.15
CA HIS A 502 29.51 -1.93 27.04
C HIS A 502 29.77 -2.43 25.62
N ASP A 503 29.02 -1.98 24.61
CA ASP A 503 29.35 -2.28 23.20
C ASP A 503 30.43 -1.29 22.75
N TYR A 504 31.64 -1.78 22.54
CA TYR A 504 32.70 -1.04 21.85
C TYR A 504 32.58 -1.31 20.33
N ASP A 505 33.34 -0.60 19.50
CA ASP A 505 33.44 -0.82 18.03
C ASP A 505 34.00 -2.23 17.65
N ASP A 506 33.96 -3.20 18.56
CA ASP A 506 34.47 -4.55 18.39
C ASP A 506 33.40 -5.55 18.80
N PHE A 507 32.71 -6.13 17.80
CA PHE A 507 32.00 -7.40 17.99
C PHE A 507 33.01 -8.57 18.05
N ASP A 508 34.26 -8.33 17.64
CA ASP A 508 35.29 -9.34 17.54
C ASP A 508 36.12 -9.38 18.84
N THR A 509 36.13 -10.53 19.51
CA THR A 509 36.94 -10.77 20.71
C THR A 509 38.07 -11.75 20.49
N ASP A 510 38.10 -12.45 19.34
CA ASP A 510 39.01 -13.56 19.06
C ASP A 510 39.77 -13.46 17.73
N GLY A 511 39.53 -12.41 16.95
CA GLY A 511 40.09 -12.11 15.64
C GLY A 511 39.40 -12.82 14.47
N THR A 512 38.19 -13.35 14.67
CA THR A 512 37.42 -14.10 13.65
C THR A 512 36.22 -13.31 13.19
N ARG A 513 36.00 -13.18 11.88
CA ARG A 513 34.86 -12.45 11.31
C ARG A 513 34.38 -13.10 10.03
N LEU A 514 33.06 -13.36 9.96
CA LEU A 514 32.41 -13.87 8.75
C LEU A 514 31.68 -12.75 8.01
N PHE A 515 31.87 -12.65 6.70
CA PHE A 515 31.19 -11.70 5.83
C PHE A 515 30.48 -12.41 4.69
N GLN A 516 29.26 -11.99 4.39
CA GLN A 516 28.57 -12.33 3.15
C GLN A 516 28.85 -11.25 2.10
N VAL A 517 29.25 -11.67 0.90
CA VAL A 517 29.43 -10.80 -0.26
C VAL A 517 28.13 -10.74 -1.05
N ARG A 518 27.62 -9.53 -1.28
CA ARG A 518 26.45 -9.29 -2.12
C ARG A 518 26.75 -8.25 -3.19
N GLY A 519 26.25 -8.47 -4.40
CA GLY A 519 26.38 -7.52 -5.50
C GLY A 519 26.08 -8.16 -6.85
N THR A 520 25.80 -7.34 -7.84
CA THR A 520 25.59 -7.80 -9.24
C THR A 520 26.60 -7.17 -10.21
N ASN A 521 27.39 -6.19 -9.77
CA ASN A 521 28.46 -5.55 -10.54
C ASN A 521 29.51 -4.89 -9.62
N ASP A 522 30.59 -4.40 -10.21
CA ASP A 522 31.74 -3.80 -9.50
C ASP A 522 31.38 -2.55 -8.66
N TYR A 523 30.25 -1.90 -8.91
CA TYR A 523 29.86 -0.68 -8.23
C TYR A 523 28.90 -0.91 -7.07
N ASN A 524 28.03 -1.93 -7.14
CA ASN A 524 27.00 -2.19 -6.12
C ASN A 524 27.36 -3.30 -5.13
N THR A 525 28.64 -3.69 -5.12
CA THR A 525 29.18 -4.73 -4.26
C THR A 525 29.35 -4.26 -2.83
N ARG A 526 28.99 -5.13 -1.88
CA ARG A 526 29.16 -4.88 -0.45
C ARG A 526 29.48 -6.17 0.32
N ALA A 527 30.17 -6.00 1.44
CA ALA A 527 30.37 -7.04 2.44
C ALA A 527 29.52 -6.75 3.67
N GLU A 528 28.79 -7.74 4.16
CA GLU A 528 28.00 -7.64 5.39
C GLU A 528 28.49 -8.68 6.40
N GLN A 529 28.89 -8.24 7.58
CA GLN A 529 29.33 -9.12 8.66
C GLN A 529 28.13 -9.90 9.22
N LEU A 530 28.33 -11.21 9.36
CA LEU A 530 27.35 -12.15 9.91
C LEU A 530 27.91 -12.83 11.16
N SER A 531 27.04 -13.55 11.88
CA SER A 531 27.47 -14.43 12.97
C SER A 531 28.40 -15.52 12.45
N GLU A 532 29.48 -15.79 13.20
CA GLU A 532 30.53 -16.79 12.88
C GLU A 532 30.04 -18.23 13.10
N THR A 533 28.95 -18.59 12.43
CA THR A 533 28.34 -19.92 12.49
C THR A 533 28.23 -20.50 11.09
N SER A 534 28.40 -21.81 10.97
CA SER A 534 28.24 -22.50 9.68
C SER A 534 26.83 -22.39 9.09
N SER A 535 25.81 -22.21 9.93
CA SER A 535 24.42 -21.95 9.54
C SER A 535 24.19 -20.60 8.83
N SER A 536 25.14 -19.67 8.91
CA SER A 536 25.10 -18.38 8.20
C SER A 536 25.53 -18.47 6.74
N LEU A 537 26.13 -19.60 6.32
CA LEU A 537 26.54 -19.83 4.93
C LEU A 537 25.34 -20.08 4.01
N ASN A 538 25.54 -19.87 2.70
CA ASN A 538 24.54 -20.16 1.68
C ASN A 538 25.23 -20.56 0.37
N SER A 539 24.83 -21.68 -0.24
CA SER A 539 25.44 -22.16 -1.50
C SER A 539 25.33 -21.18 -2.67
N ASN A 540 24.43 -20.19 -2.59
CA ASN A 540 24.22 -19.20 -3.64
C ASN A 540 25.16 -18.00 -3.58
N ASP A 541 25.90 -17.82 -2.49
CA ASP A 541 26.67 -16.59 -2.26
C ASP A 541 28.16 -16.89 -2.05
N VAL A 542 28.94 -15.82 -1.97
CA VAL A 542 30.37 -15.86 -1.65
C VAL A 542 30.58 -15.30 -0.25
N PHE A 543 31.45 -15.93 0.53
CA PHE A 543 31.70 -15.54 1.91
C PHE A 543 33.20 -15.30 2.15
N ILE A 544 33.51 -14.35 3.02
CA ILE A 544 34.86 -14.07 3.49
C ILE A 544 34.91 -14.41 4.97
N LEU A 545 35.71 -15.39 5.36
CA LEU A 545 35.98 -15.72 6.76
C LEU A 545 37.40 -15.27 7.09
N GLU A 546 37.51 -14.14 7.77
CA GLU A 546 38.78 -13.69 8.33
C GLU A 546 39.02 -14.42 9.66
N THR A 547 40.25 -14.89 9.86
CA THR A 547 40.71 -15.47 11.12
C THR A 547 42.05 -14.84 11.50
N PRO A 548 42.55 -15.02 12.73
CA PRO A 548 43.86 -14.49 13.13
C PRO A 548 45.05 -15.02 12.31
N SER A 549 44.86 -16.11 11.56
CA SER A 549 45.92 -16.77 10.81
C SER A 549 45.81 -16.58 9.30
N VAL A 550 44.61 -16.74 8.73
CA VAL A 550 44.37 -16.71 7.29
C VAL A 550 42.96 -16.21 6.99
N THR A 551 42.76 -15.62 5.82
CA THR A 551 41.43 -15.27 5.33
C THR A 551 40.96 -16.31 4.32
N TYR A 552 39.81 -16.92 4.55
CA TYR A 552 39.19 -17.83 3.59
C TYR A 552 38.20 -17.07 2.71
N LEU A 553 38.29 -17.26 1.40
CA LEU A 553 37.26 -16.87 0.45
C LEU A 553 36.49 -18.12 0.06
N TRP A 554 35.32 -18.32 0.67
CA TRP A 554 34.46 -19.47 0.43
C TRP A 554 33.51 -19.20 -0.75
N ILE A 555 33.58 -20.07 -1.76
CA ILE A 555 32.81 -19.98 -3.00
C ILE A 555 31.66 -20.98 -2.96
N GLY A 556 30.43 -20.50 -2.79
CA GLY A 556 29.23 -21.32 -2.86
C GLY A 556 29.06 -21.99 -4.22
N GLN A 557 28.52 -23.21 -4.23
CA GLN A 557 28.35 -24.04 -5.42
C GLN A 557 27.50 -23.37 -6.51
N ASP A 558 26.48 -22.61 -6.09
CA ASP A 558 25.53 -21.92 -6.95
C ASP A 558 25.81 -20.41 -7.05
N SER A 559 26.95 -19.95 -6.51
CA SER A 559 27.38 -18.55 -6.61
C SER A 559 27.66 -18.13 -8.06
N ASN A 560 27.33 -16.89 -8.39
CA ASN A 560 27.53 -16.41 -9.75
C ASN A 560 28.96 -15.88 -9.97
N LEU A 561 29.45 -15.93 -11.21
CA LEU A 561 30.83 -15.52 -11.55
C LEU A 561 31.13 -14.07 -11.18
N THR A 562 30.11 -13.20 -11.18
CA THR A 562 30.27 -11.81 -10.75
C THR A 562 30.57 -11.79 -9.25
N GLU A 563 29.74 -12.38 -8.39
CA GLU A 563 29.97 -12.48 -6.94
C GLU A 563 31.35 -13.06 -6.59
N GLN A 564 31.82 -14.06 -7.34
CA GLN A 564 33.16 -14.62 -7.14
C GLN A 564 34.28 -13.62 -7.47
N GLY A 565 34.14 -12.86 -8.57
CA GLY A 565 35.07 -11.77 -8.90
C GLY A 565 35.03 -10.66 -7.85
N LEU A 566 33.83 -10.33 -7.38
CA LEU A 566 33.57 -9.31 -6.38
C LEU A 566 34.15 -9.67 -5.00
N GLY A 567 33.98 -10.92 -4.56
CA GLY A 567 34.54 -11.41 -3.30
C GLY A 567 36.07 -11.29 -3.25
N ARG A 568 36.76 -11.58 -4.37
CA ARG A 568 38.23 -11.40 -4.48
C ARG A 568 38.66 -9.94 -4.34
N ASN A 569 37.86 -9.00 -4.83
CA ASN A 569 38.15 -7.57 -4.67
C ASN A 569 37.92 -7.12 -3.21
N LEU A 570 36.84 -7.59 -2.59
CA LEU A 570 36.48 -7.26 -1.22
C LEU A 570 37.44 -7.85 -0.18
N THR A 571 38.08 -9.00 -0.43
CA THR A 571 39.07 -9.55 0.52
C THR A 571 40.20 -8.57 0.82
N ALA A 572 40.62 -7.77 -0.17
CA ALA A 572 41.66 -6.75 0.03
C ALA A 572 41.18 -5.55 0.85
N VAL A 573 39.87 -5.30 0.90
CA VAL A 573 39.25 -4.24 1.69
C VAL A 573 39.01 -4.71 3.12
N VAL A 574 38.48 -5.93 3.28
CA VAL A 574 38.11 -6.52 4.57
C VAL A 574 39.34 -6.94 5.38
N SER A 575 40.32 -7.60 4.73
CA SER A 575 41.51 -8.13 5.40
C SER A 575 42.80 -7.69 4.68
N PRO A 576 43.21 -6.41 4.82
CA PRO A 576 44.33 -5.87 4.07
C PRO A 576 45.65 -6.52 4.51
N GLY A 577 46.33 -7.20 3.57
CA GLY A 577 47.66 -7.77 3.78
C GLY A 577 47.68 -9.19 4.35
N CYS A 578 46.52 -9.80 4.58
CA CYS A 578 46.41 -11.20 4.99
C CYS A 578 46.55 -12.16 3.79
N GLU A 579 47.00 -13.38 4.07
CA GLU A 579 46.97 -14.46 3.07
C GLU A 579 45.51 -14.88 2.84
N VAL A 580 45.10 -14.92 1.57
CA VAL A 580 43.74 -15.30 1.17
C VAL A 580 43.76 -16.69 0.54
N LEU A 581 43.01 -17.63 1.12
CA LEU A 581 42.79 -18.98 0.59
C LEU A 581 41.39 -19.09 -0.01
N GLU A 582 41.32 -19.23 -1.33
CA GLU A 582 40.07 -19.51 -2.02
C GLU A 582 39.71 -20.99 -1.86
N ILE A 583 38.52 -21.26 -1.30
CA ILE A 583 38.00 -22.61 -1.06
C ILE A 583 36.61 -22.74 -1.68
N LYS A 584 36.33 -23.89 -2.29
CA LYS A 584 35.01 -24.18 -2.88
C LYS A 584 34.13 -24.92 -1.89
N GLU A 585 32.82 -24.73 -2.01
CA GLU A 585 31.84 -25.52 -1.27
C GLU A 585 32.09 -27.03 -1.46
N GLY A 586 32.23 -27.75 -0.34
CA GLY A 586 32.57 -29.17 -0.30
C GLY A 586 34.08 -29.50 -0.21
N GLU A 587 34.96 -28.50 -0.38
CA GLU A 587 36.42 -28.65 -0.27
C GLU A 587 36.99 -27.98 0.99
N GLU A 588 36.16 -27.72 2.00
CA GLU A 588 36.56 -26.92 3.16
C GLU A 588 37.44 -27.71 4.16
N PRO A 589 38.54 -27.10 4.65
CA PRO A 589 39.41 -27.73 5.65
C PRO A 589 38.76 -27.79 7.04
N GLU A 590 39.26 -28.66 7.94
CA GLU A 590 38.73 -28.78 9.31
C GLU A 590 38.90 -27.49 10.11
N GLU A 591 39.95 -26.73 9.83
CA GLU A 591 40.25 -25.43 10.45
C GLU A 591 39.19 -24.38 10.10
N PHE A 592 38.65 -24.41 8.87
CA PHE A 592 37.55 -23.53 8.44
C PHE A 592 36.29 -23.80 9.27
N TRP A 593 35.91 -25.07 9.42
CA TRP A 593 34.75 -25.44 10.23
C TRP A 593 34.96 -25.14 11.71
N SER A 594 36.17 -25.33 12.22
CA SER A 594 36.52 -25.03 13.61
C SER A 594 36.37 -23.53 13.92
N ALA A 595 36.75 -22.66 12.98
CA ALA A 595 36.57 -21.22 13.10
C ALA A 595 35.09 -20.78 13.09
N LEU A 596 34.17 -21.58 12.55
CA LEU A 596 32.73 -21.32 12.55
C LEU A 596 31.96 -22.06 13.66
N GLY A 597 32.67 -22.53 14.69
CA GLY A 597 32.07 -23.27 15.81
C GLY A 597 31.62 -24.70 15.48
N GLY A 598 32.02 -25.23 14.32
CA GLY A 598 31.67 -26.57 13.84
C GLY A 598 30.85 -26.55 12.56
N LYS A 599 30.61 -27.75 12.00
CA LYS A 599 29.84 -27.94 10.76
C LYS A 599 28.38 -28.29 11.07
N GLU A 600 27.46 -27.41 10.71
CA GLU A 600 26.01 -27.59 10.77
C GLU A 600 25.39 -27.53 9.36
N ASP A 601 24.08 -27.79 9.28
CA ASP A 601 23.33 -27.63 8.04
C ASP A 601 23.11 -26.14 7.71
N TYR A 602 23.19 -25.80 6.43
CA TYR A 602 22.96 -24.45 5.91
C TYR A 602 22.14 -24.48 4.61
N PRO A 603 21.47 -23.37 4.24
CA PRO A 603 20.64 -23.30 3.03
C PRO A 603 21.41 -23.55 1.72
N ARG A 604 20.88 -24.45 0.88
CA ARG A 604 21.45 -24.80 -0.45
C ARG A 604 20.57 -24.44 -1.64
N THR A 605 19.43 -23.79 -1.42
CA THR A 605 18.47 -23.51 -2.51
C THR A 605 18.19 -22.03 -2.59
N ARG A 606 18.18 -21.50 -3.81
CA ARG A 606 17.84 -20.10 -4.08
C ARG A 606 16.35 -19.85 -3.80
N GLN A 607 16.01 -19.36 -2.62
CA GLN A 607 14.70 -18.76 -2.36
C GLN A 607 14.81 -17.25 -2.59
N LEU A 608 14.74 -16.82 -3.86
CA LEU A 608 14.46 -15.41 -4.12
C LEU A 608 13.02 -15.15 -3.72
N PRO A 609 12.73 -14.17 -2.86
CA PRO A 609 11.35 -13.72 -2.67
C PRO A 609 10.87 -13.11 -3.98
N LEU A 610 10.05 -13.85 -4.74
CA LEU A 610 9.29 -13.32 -5.86
C LEU A 610 8.20 -12.40 -5.30
N ARG A 611 8.59 -11.16 -4.98
CA ARG A 611 7.65 -10.14 -4.52
C ARG A 611 6.77 -9.69 -5.69
N PRO A 612 5.43 -9.58 -5.51
CA PRO A 612 4.53 -9.14 -6.58
C PRO A 612 4.97 -7.80 -7.19
N THR A 613 4.84 -7.65 -8.51
CA THR A 613 5.10 -6.36 -9.16
C THR A 613 4.00 -5.40 -8.76
N LEU A 614 4.35 -4.40 -7.97
CA LEU A 614 3.43 -3.35 -7.57
C LEU A 614 3.38 -2.28 -8.66
N VAL A 615 2.19 -1.73 -8.87
CA VAL A 615 1.98 -0.61 -9.79
C VAL A 615 2.14 0.69 -8.99
N PRO A 616 2.78 1.72 -9.56
CA PRO A 616 2.93 2.99 -8.88
C PRO A 616 1.58 3.59 -8.44
N ARG A 617 1.50 4.09 -7.21
CA ARG A 617 0.31 4.73 -6.63
C ARG A 617 0.68 6.09 -6.08
N LEU A 618 -0.15 7.10 -6.34
CA LEU A 618 0.02 8.44 -5.81
C LEU A 618 -1.04 8.70 -4.75
N PHE A 619 -0.65 9.32 -3.65
CA PHE A 619 -1.54 9.79 -2.60
C PHE A 619 -1.27 11.26 -2.32
N LYS A 620 -2.29 11.98 -1.86
CA LYS A 620 -2.25 13.37 -1.45
C LYS A 620 -2.48 13.44 0.05
N ILE A 621 -1.58 14.10 0.77
CA ILE A 621 -1.71 14.46 2.18
C ILE A 621 -2.09 15.93 2.25
N SER A 622 -3.28 16.22 2.79
CA SER A 622 -3.87 17.56 2.79
C SER A 622 -4.56 17.89 4.10
N ASP A 623 -4.41 19.13 4.58
CA ASP A 623 -5.08 19.64 5.77
C ASP A 623 -6.34 20.48 5.48
N GLN A 624 -6.70 20.67 4.20
CA GLN A 624 -7.78 21.55 3.74
C GLN A 624 -9.16 21.25 4.37
N SER A 625 -9.37 20.01 4.82
CA SER A 625 -10.59 19.58 5.54
C SER A 625 -10.65 20.04 7.01
N GLY A 626 -9.62 20.73 7.49
CA GLY A 626 -9.41 21.12 8.89
C GLY A 626 -8.69 20.05 9.73
N ARG A 627 -8.23 18.97 9.11
CA ARG A 627 -7.31 17.93 9.63
C ARG A 627 -6.52 17.34 8.47
N VAL A 628 -5.30 16.90 8.76
CA VAL A 628 -4.48 16.18 7.79
C VAL A 628 -5.14 14.84 7.46
N VAL A 629 -5.43 14.60 6.19
CA VAL A 629 -5.96 13.35 5.63
C VAL A 629 -5.11 12.90 4.45
N MET A 630 -5.12 11.60 4.13
CA MET A 630 -4.39 11.02 2.99
C MET A 630 -5.36 10.35 2.02
N ASP A 631 -5.41 10.81 0.77
CA ASP A 631 -6.31 10.35 -0.28
C ASP A 631 -5.55 9.82 -1.50
N GLU A 632 -5.99 8.71 -2.11
CA GLU A 632 -5.35 8.15 -3.31
C GLU A 632 -5.78 8.88 -4.60
N ILE A 633 -4.81 9.16 -5.46
CA ILE A 633 -5.00 9.68 -6.82
C ILE A 633 -4.68 8.59 -7.83
N CYS A 634 -5.71 8.09 -8.52
CA CYS A 634 -5.56 7.11 -9.59
C CYS A 634 -5.32 7.77 -10.96
N ASN A 635 -4.59 7.09 -11.85
CA ASN A 635 -4.25 7.57 -13.19
C ASN A 635 -3.66 9.00 -13.16
N PHE A 636 -2.68 9.16 -12.27
CA PHE A 636 -2.06 10.45 -11.97
C PHE A 636 -1.19 10.96 -13.13
N VAL A 637 -1.13 12.28 -13.24
CA VAL A 637 -0.27 13.05 -14.15
C VAL A 637 0.48 14.14 -13.37
N GLN A 638 1.42 14.85 -13.99
CA GLN A 638 2.21 15.88 -13.28
C GLN A 638 1.31 16.96 -12.68
N GLU A 639 0.22 17.31 -13.35
CA GLU A 639 -0.74 18.32 -12.91
C GLU A 639 -1.48 17.94 -11.61
N ASP A 640 -1.44 16.67 -11.22
CA ASP A 640 -2.00 16.21 -9.94
C ASP A 640 -1.05 16.47 -8.75
N LEU A 641 0.20 16.90 -8.99
CA LEU A 641 1.13 17.35 -7.95
C LEU A 641 0.76 18.76 -7.46
N SER A 642 0.05 18.81 -6.34
CA SER A 642 -0.43 20.06 -5.75
C SER A 642 0.69 20.83 -5.06
N GLU A 643 0.97 22.06 -5.50
CA GLU A 643 1.99 22.92 -4.87
C GLU A 643 1.70 23.20 -3.40
N ASP A 644 0.44 23.14 -2.99
CA ASP A 644 -0.02 23.46 -1.64
C ASP A 644 -0.07 22.25 -0.69
N ASP A 645 0.35 21.05 -1.11
CA ASP A 645 0.18 19.82 -0.33
C ASP A 645 1.42 18.90 -0.39
N VAL A 646 1.43 17.85 0.43
CA VAL A 646 2.44 16.77 0.37
C VAL A 646 1.88 15.58 -0.41
N MET A 647 2.68 14.99 -1.31
CA MET A 647 2.28 13.85 -2.13
C MET A 647 3.13 12.63 -1.79
N ILE A 648 2.52 11.45 -1.72
CA ILE A 648 3.21 10.17 -1.50
C ILE A 648 3.12 9.35 -2.78
N LEU A 649 4.24 9.08 -3.44
CA LEU A 649 4.32 8.20 -4.60
C LEU A 649 4.97 6.88 -4.19
N ASP A 650 4.14 5.85 -4.04
CA ASP A 650 4.60 4.48 -3.84
C ASP A 650 4.91 3.85 -5.19
N SER A 651 6.19 3.68 -5.52
CA SER A 651 6.62 3.05 -6.79
C SER A 651 6.57 1.52 -6.77
N GLY A 652 6.34 0.91 -5.60
CA GLY A 652 6.47 -0.52 -5.38
C GLY A 652 7.81 -0.95 -4.76
N GLU A 653 8.88 -0.19 -4.99
CA GLU A 653 10.23 -0.46 -4.44
C GLU A 653 10.66 0.61 -3.45
N VAL A 654 10.44 1.87 -3.82
CA VAL A 654 10.70 3.04 -3.00
C VAL A 654 9.42 3.86 -2.83
N ILE A 655 9.27 4.51 -1.68
CA ILE A 655 8.22 5.50 -1.47
C ILE A 655 8.84 6.90 -1.59
N TYR A 656 8.33 7.71 -2.50
CA TYR A 656 8.68 9.12 -2.59
C TYR A 656 7.70 9.97 -1.77
N ILE A 657 8.21 10.89 -0.96
CA ILE A 657 7.46 11.96 -0.32
C ILE A 657 7.81 13.24 -1.07
N TRP A 658 6.92 13.70 -1.95
CA TRP A 658 7.08 14.95 -2.68
C TRP A 658 6.42 16.09 -1.88
N ILE A 659 7.18 17.14 -1.59
CA ILE A 659 6.73 18.28 -0.79
C ILE A 659 6.50 19.48 -1.70
N GLY A 660 5.25 19.92 -1.82
CA GLY A 660 4.88 21.14 -2.52
C GLY A 660 5.44 22.39 -1.86
N GLN A 661 5.69 23.44 -2.65
CA GLN A 661 6.26 24.70 -2.16
C GLN A 661 5.36 25.40 -1.12
N GLY A 662 4.03 25.30 -1.28
CA GLY A 662 2.99 25.83 -0.40
C GLY A 662 2.52 24.89 0.72
N ALA A 663 2.99 23.64 0.76
CA ALA A 663 2.59 22.63 1.75
C ALA A 663 2.77 23.12 3.21
N THR A 664 1.80 22.83 4.07
CA THR A 664 1.79 23.31 5.46
C THR A 664 2.79 22.56 6.33
N GLN A 665 3.14 23.13 7.50
CA GLN A 665 4.05 22.44 8.42
C GLN A 665 3.37 21.20 9.01
N GLU A 666 2.07 21.28 9.25
CA GLU A 666 1.24 20.19 9.74
C GLU A 666 1.24 18.99 8.78
N GLU A 667 1.16 19.22 7.47
CA GLU A 667 1.26 18.18 6.44
C GLU A 667 2.67 17.57 6.37
N LYS A 668 3.70 18.42 6.40
CA LYS A 668 5.11 18.00 6.41
C LYS A 668 5.43 17.12 7.62
N ASP A 669 5.02 17.54 8.81
CA ASP A 669 5.25 16.80 10.07
C ASP A 669 4.46 15.47 10.09
N ALA A 670 3.27 15.44 9.47
CA ALA A 670 2.46 14.23 9.39
C ALA A 670 2.95 13.23 8.33
N SER A 671 3.64 13.70 7.29
CA SER A 671 3.96 12.91 6.08
C SER A 671 4.68 11.59 6.35
N LEU A 672 5.73 11.61 7.18
CA LEU A 672 6.47 10.41 7.55
C LEU A 672 5.58 9.43 8.29
N LYS A 673 4.86 9.89 9.33
CA LYS A 673 3.98 9.04 10.11
C LYS A 673 2.85 8.44 9.27
N MET A 674 2.26 9.21 8.35
CA MET A 674 1.23 8.70 7.45
C MET A 674 1.79 7.68 6.45
N THR A 675 3.02 7.87 6.00
CA THR A 675 3.74 6.87 5.18
C THR A 675 4.00 5.58 5.96
N GLU A 676 4.36 5.69 7.25
CA GLU A 676 4.54 4.53 8.12
C GLU A 676 3.21 3.81 8.40
N ASP A 677 2.16 4.55 8.74
CA ASP A 677 0.80 4.00 8.91
C ASP A 677 0.33 3.32 7.60
N TYR A 678 0.62 3.91 6.43
CA TYR A 678 0.37 3.30 5.13
C TYR A 678 1.10 1.96 4.97
N LEU A 679 2.42 1.93 5.17
CA LEU A 679 3.23 0.72 5.08
C LEU A 679 2.78 -0.38 6.06
N ASN A 680 2.29 -0.02 7.24
CA ASN A 680 1.79 -0.98 8.21
C ASN A 680 0.41 -1.54 7.83
N SER A 681 -0.41 -0.73 7.14
CA SER A 681 -1.76 -1.11 6.71
C SER A 681 -1.80 -1.83 5.36
N GLU A 682 -0.78 -1.63 4.52
CA GLU A 682 -0.73 -2.21 3.20
C GLU A 682 -0.48 -3.73 3.29
N PRO A 683 -1.09 -4.51 2.40
CA PRO A 683 -1.23 -5.93 2.64
C PRO A 683 0.02 -6.79 2.34
N SER A 684 1.08 -6.22 1.77
CA SER A 684 2.33 -6.90 1.42
C SER A 684 3.27 -7.15 2.61
N ASP A 685 4.47 -7.69 2.33
CA ASP A 685 5.57 -7.90 3.30
C ASP A 685 6.40 -6.63 3.57
N ARG A 686 6.07 -5.52 2.90
CA ARG A 686 6.76 -4.25 3.12
C ARG A 686 6.40 -3.67 4.47
N THR A 687 7.41 -3.08 5.10
CA THR A 687 7.36 -2.44 6.40
C THR A 687 8.28 -1.23 6.38
N THR A 688 8.18 -0.40 7.41
CA THR A 688 9.14 0.69 7.64
C THR A 688 10.58 0.21 7.79
N ALA A 689 10.77 -1.05 8.19
CA ALA A 689 12.08 -1.68 8.37
C ALA A 689 12.68 -2.27 7.09
N ASN A 690 11.96 -2.31 5.97
CA ASN A 690 12.48 -2.88 4.72
C ASN A 690 12.13 -2.08 3.46
N THR A 691 11.62 -0.85 3.62
CA THR A 691 11.26 0.04 2.50
C THR A 691 11.98 1.37 2.61
N THR A 692 12.66 1.73 1.52
CA THR A 692 13.39 2.99 1.36
C THR A 692 12.42 4.13 1.08
N VAL A 693 12.60 5.25 1.79
CA VAL A 693 11.75 6.44 1.69
C VAL A 693 12.60 7.61 1.22
N ILE A 694 12.17 8.28 0.14
CA ILE A 694 12.89 9.37 -0.50
C ILE A 694 12.03 10.63 -0.41
N THR A 695 12.47 11.65 0.31
CA THR A 695 11.81 12.96 0.34
C THR A 695 12.41 13.85 -0.73
N VAL A 696 11.55 14.35 -1.62
CA VAL A 696 11.90 15.28 -2.70
C VAL A 696 11.05 16.55 -2.56
N LYS A 697 11.58 17.69 -2.97
CA LYS A 697 10.86 18.97 -2.92
C LYS A 697 10.54 19.44 -4.34
N GLN A 698 9.47 20.23 -4.46
CA GLN A 698 9.09 20.84 -5.73
C GLN A 698 10.28 21.57 -6.38
N GLY A 699 10.54 21.26 -7.65
CA GLY A 699 11.64 21.80 -8.44
C GLY A 699 13.00 21.10 -8.26
N ALA A 700 13.11 20.18 -7.29
CA ALA A 700 14.30 19.37 -7.02
C ALA A 700 14.12 17.90 -7.43
N GLU A 701 13.10 17.58 -8.24
CA GLU A 701 12.77 16.21 -8.62
C GLU A 701 13.88 15.56 -9.45
N SER A 702 14.25 14.32 -9.11
CA SER A 702 15.18 13.50 -9.90
C SER A 702 14.53 13.05 -11.22
N ASN A 703 15.36 12.67 -12.19
CA ASN A 703 14.86 12.11 -13.45
C ASN A 703 14.00 10.87 -13.23
N ASP A 704 14.37 10.01 -12.26
CA ASP A 704 13.63 8.79 -11.92
C ASP A 704 12.23 9.07 -11.40
N PHE A 705 12.08 10.10 -10.56
CA PHE A 705 10.78 10.54 -10.08
C PHE A 705 9.89 11.02 -11.25
N ARG A 706 10.46 11.81 -12.16
CA ARG A 706 9.74 12.39 -13.30
C ARG A 706 9.21 11.33 -14.27
N LEU A 707 9.90 10.19 -14.40
CA LEU A 707 9.51 9.09 -15.29
C LEU A 707 8.15 8.46 -14.93
N PHE A 708 7.69 8.59 -13.69
CA PHE A 708 6.38 8.07 -13.27
C PHE A 708 5.20 8.86 -13.85
N PHE A 709 5.40 10.09 -14.33
CA PHE A 709 4.31 11.01 -14.71
C PHE A 709 4.00 11.00 -16.22
N GLY A 710 4.58 10.08 -17.00
CA GLY A 710 4.30 9.89 -18.44
C GLY A 710 4.81 11.02 -19.34
N HIS A 711 4.39 12.25 -19.08
CA HIS A 711 4.86 13.50 -19.66
C HIS A 711 5.21 14.49 -18.54
N TRP A 712 6.40 15.09 -18.62
CA TRP A 712 6.86 16.08 -17.65
C TRP A 712 7.17 17.40 -18.35
N ASN A 713 6.66 18.49 -17.81
CA ASN A 713 6.90 19.87 -18.23
C ASN A 713 7.61 20.62 -17.09
N ASP A 714 8.89 20.96 -17.30
CA ASP A 714 9.68 21.71 -16.32
C ASP A 714 9.15 23.14 -16.08
N GLN A 715 8.33 23.68 -16.99
CA GLN A 715 7.77 25.03 -16.89
C GLN A 715 6.32 25.05 -16.36
N LEU A 716 5.76 23.90 -15.96
CA LEU A 716 4.35 23.79 -15.56
C LEU A 716 3.96 24.85 -14.52
N TRP A 717 4.68 24.90 -13.40
CA TRP A 717 4.37 25.79 -12.29
C TRP A 717 4.66 27.27 -12.61
N GLU A 718 5.68 27.55 -13.44
CA GLU A 718 5.93 28.91 -13.94
C GLU A 718 4.77 29.40 -14.81
N ASP A 719 4.24 28.54 -15.68
CA ASP A 719 3.15 28.89 -16.59
C ASP A 719 1.81 29.02 -15.87
N LEU A 720 1.54 28.17 -14.86
CA LEU A 720 0.37 28.31 -14.00
C LEU A 720 0.38 29.62 -13.21
N SER A 721 1.54 30.01 -12.68
CA SER A 721 1.70 31.30 -11.97
C SER A 721 1.43 32.52 -12.86
N LYS A 722 1.70 32.43 -14.17
CA LYS A 722 1.42 33.50 -15.16
C LYS A 722 -0.05 33.56 -15.57
N LEU A 723 -0.83 32.50 -15.36
CA LEU A 723 -2.27 32.45 -15.67
C LEU A 723 -3.15 33.00 -14.53
N VAL A 724 -2.62 32.99 -13.30
CA VAL A 724 -3.31 33.48 -12.09
C VAL A 724 -3.01 34.97 -11.82
N ASN A 725 -1.90 35.50 -12.36
CA ASN A 725 -1.57 36.93 -12.39
C ASN A 725 -2.11 37.61 -13.65
#